data_AF-A0A174V0U2-F1
#
_entry.id   AF-A0A174V0U2-F1
#
_cell.length_a   1.000
_cell.length_b   1.000
_cell.length_c   1.000
_cell.angle_alpha   90.00
_cell.angle_beta   90.00
_cell.angle_gamma   90.00
#
_symmetry.space_group_name_H-M   'P 1'
#
loop_
_entity.id
_entity.type
_entity.pdbx_description
1 polymer ?
#
loop_
_entity_poly.entity_id
_entity_poly.type
_entity_poly.pdbx_seq_one_letter_code
_entity_poly.pdbx_strand_id
1 'polypeptide(L)'
;MRKFRKYTATALVAMMVAGMTMSGYQPADVSASQESEYIIVTKDKKSMKTVESKYNTMIDTQEQNTDLLKDENVLVSKMTAKEADIVNKDQKVVSVEKNTMVNASETESTTAAKEDQGTDSEWNLKSIHVDKAKDTATDEKVKVALLDSGIDYQEDLNVKERVNLIEDDNEFSPMFEDSSNHGTSIASLIVSNNGKVKGINKNVELYSARILDENKQAPISRVVEGIYWAIDKKVNIISISFGTNQYSEALKQAIDEANAKGILVIAAAGNQGENGTDNVEYPAAFENVVAVGSVDSKAEVSDFSSTGKEVDVVAPGEAVRATGAFGETMVTSGTSMAVPHVVGAASLLWQKDTNKSKDFIKDLLEESARNLGDKESYGNGLIDYEYAEKQYTKAEEQYEQGQDIELKDNTKTIKTYNNSSDENKVSGTWSAAGHQKYLTDNGVNIPAMKKGAIYADSDDSGVKGMTENPDFHGLYQRRHAGNEEVNYLASYRFMIKIGNEYGKGKTYTAVSKADIPGLTDTSYSRIRSMMANLQKKSFFKNYSNANKKAFVFGLAMHTATDAFAHSTFLYQNGWKAITHKDGEVIGADDSSVQKRRFTMAYRIERNNLYRYQGKRSDVAVCHDFHAAGDTDGSYYVDDSANKYYRIANISKYATQVKITDENVIKHYGMINISR
;
A
#
# COMPACT_ATOMS: atom_id res chain seq x y z
N MET A 1 -52.33 -13.03 25.97
CA MET A 1 -53.24 -12.43 24.98
C MET A 1 -52.54 -11.25 24.32
N ARG A 2 -52.47 -11.25 22.96
CA ARG A 2 -52.43 -10.10 22.01
C ARG A 2 -51.40 -8.96 22.26
N LYS A 3 -50.64 -8.41 21.30
CA LYS A 3 -50.51 -8.44 19.82
C LYS A 3 -49.18 -7.68 19.50
N PHE A 4 -48.28 -8.15 18.61
CA PHE A 4 -48.13 -7.79 17.17
C PHE A 4 -48.14 -6.26 16.90
N ARG A 5 -47.18 -5.61 16.22
CA ARG A 5 -46.70 -5.76 14.82
C ARG A 5 -45.52 -4.79 14.56
N LYS A 6 -44.44 -5.21 13.90
CA LYS A 6 -44.03 -4.92 12.49
C LYS A 6 -43.86 -3.44 12.10
N TYR A 7 -42.66 -3.09 11.62
CA TYR A 7 -42.49 -2.16 10.50
C TYR A 7 -41.58 -2.78 9.44
N THR A 8 -42.04 -2.70 8.19
CA THR A 8 -41.38 -3.14 6.97
C THR A 8 -41.46 -2.01 5.94
N ALA A 9 -40.34 -1.78 5.27
CA ALA A 9 -40.16 -1.46 3.84
C ALA A 9 -40.49 -0.06 3.27
N THR A 10 -39.42 0.68 2.95
CA THR A 10 -38.93 1.09 1.60
C THR A 10 -39.88 1.67 0.52
N ALA A 11 -39.54 2.89 0.04
CA ALA A 11 -39.51 3.39 -1.36
C ALA A 11 -39.03 4.88 -1.29
N LEU A 12 -37.94 5.41 -1.87
CA LEU A 12 -37.28 5.42 -3.19
C LEU A 12 -38.03 6.24 -4.28
N VAL A 13 -37.38 7.33 -4.73
CA VAL A 13 -37.19 7.86 -6.13
C VAL A 13 -37.63 9.31 -6.44
N ALA A 14 -36.68 10.04 -7.07
CA ALA A 14 -36.76 11.14 -8.08
C ALA A 14 -37.19 12.55 -7.65
N MET A 15 -36.80 13.66 -8.29
CA MET A 15 -35.66 14.16 -9.12
C MET A 15 -36.12 15.57 -9.58
N MET A 16 -35.18 16.53 -9.65
CA MET A 16 -35.14 17.67 -10.59
C MET A 16 -36.08 18.91 -10.51
N VAL A 17 -35.39 20.07 -10.38
CA VAL A 17 -35.44 21.31 -11.20
C VAL A 17 -36.45 22.45 -10.87
N ALA A 18 -35.83 23.58 -10.48
CA ALA A 18 -36.09 25.02 -10.74
C ALA A 18 -37.39 25.74 -10.36
N GLY A 19 -37.22 26.92 -9.72
CA GLY A 19 -38.11 28.08 -9.85
C GLY A 19 -38.46 28.84 -8.55
N MET A 20 -37.76 29.95 -8.31
CA MET A 20 -38.19 31.23 -7.67
C MET A 20 -39.66 31.33 -7.18
N THR A 21 -40.08 31.92 -6.05
CA THR A 21 -39.62 33.06 -5.23
C THR A 21 -40.49 33.22 -3.95
N MET A 22 -39.98 34.00 -2.99
CA MET A 22 -40.67 34.79 -1.94
C MET A 22 -40.90 34.18 -0.54
N SER A 23 -39.91 34.45 0.31
CA SER A 23 -40.04 35.24 1.56
C SER A 23 -41.13 34.83 2.57
N GLY A 24 -40.73 34.00 3.52
CA GLY A 24 -41.36 33.89 4.83
C GLY A 24 -40.28 33.94 5.93
N TYR A 25 -40.34 34.99 6.75
CA TYR A 25 -39.53 35.24 7.94
C TYR A 25 -39.34 33.98 8.81
N GLN A 26 -38.10 33.50 8.95
CA GLN A 26 -37.70 32.47 9.92
C GLN A 26 -37.05 33.18 11.13
N PRO A 27 -37.48 32.87 12.37
CA PRO A 27 -36.87 33.42 13.58
C PRO A 27 -35.41 32.95 13.73
N ALA A 28 -34.59 33.80 14.34
CA ALA A 28 -33.14 33.63 14.52
C ALA A 28 -32.76 32.22 15.00
N ASP A 29 -31.78 31.65 14.29
CA ASP A 29 -31.20 30.32 14.45
C ASP A 29 -30.87 29.97 15.91
N VAL A 30 -31.49 28.92 16.41
CA VAL A 30 -30.79 27.99 17.32
C VAL A 30 -30.17 26.94 16.41
N SER A 31 -29.08 27.30 15.72
CA SER A 31 -28.25 26.28 15.08
C SER A 31 -27.62 25.47 16.21
N ALA A 32 -27.92 24.18 16.25
CA ALA A 32 -27.06 23.24 16.96
C ALA A 32 -25.64 23.48 16.41
N SER A 33 -24.71 23.91 17.26
CA SER A 33 -23.35 24.20 16.83
C SER A 33 -22.76 22.91 16.26
N GLN A 34 -22.50 22.90 14.95
CA GLN A 34 -21.93 21.74 14.27
C GLN A 34 -20.55 21.45 14.87
N GLU A 35 -20.39 20.23 15.41
CA GLU A 35 -19.10 19.73 15.87
C GLU A 35 -18.19 19.42 14.67
N SER A 36 -16.89 19.52 14.89
CA SER A 36 -15.84 19.14 13.93
C SER A 36 -14.70 18.50 14.70
N GLU A 37 -13.87 17.71 14.03
CA GLU A 37 -12.66 17.15 14.64
C GLU A 37 -11.57 18.21 14.76
N TYR A 38 -10.92 18.25 15.93
CA TYR A 38 -9.79 19.11 16.23
C TYR A 38 -8.61 18.30 16.74
N ILE A 39 -7.42 18.76 16.39
CA ILE A 39 -6.15 18.32 16.94
C ILE A 39 -5.79 19.27 18.09
N ILE A 40 -5.42 18.71 19.24
CA ILE A 40 -4.99 19.45 20.42
C ILE A 40 -3.56 19.02 20.74
N VAL A 41 -2.63 19.95 20.60
CA VAL A 41 -1.23 19.73 20.99
C VAL A 41 -1.02 20.26 22.39
N THR A 42 -0.45 19.46 23.28
CA THR A 42 -0.17 19.87 24.66
C THR A 42 1.32 19.91 24.96
N LYS A 43 1.71 20.68 25.97
CA LYS A 43 3.14 20.91 26.26
C LYS A 43 3.92 19.66 26.67
N ASP A 44 3.23 18.71 27.29
CA ASP A 44 3.82 17.48 27.84
C ASP A 44 2.70 16.51 28.29
N LYS A 45 3.08 15.28 28.60
CA LYS A 45 2.15 14.19 28.96
C LYS A 45 1.33 14.48 30.22
N LYS A 46 1.85 15.29 31.15
CA LYS A 46 1.13 15.71 32.37
C LYS A 46 0.14 16.83 32.05
N SER A 47 0.52 17.73 31.15
CA SER A 47 -0.34 18.77 30.59
C SER A 47 -1.52 18.14 29.87
N MET A 48 -1.28 17.14 29.00
CA MET A 48 -2.31 16.34 28.33
C MET A 48 -3.34 15.76 29.31
N LYS A 49 -2.89 14.98 30.29
CA LYS A 49 -3.77 14.39 31.33
C LYS A 49 -4.56 15.43 32.10
N THR A 50 -3.98 16.62 32.33
CA THR A 50 -4.71 17.70 33.00
C THR A 50 -5.79 18.27 32.09
N VAL A 51 -5.48 18.50 30.82
CA VAL A 51 -6.42 19.04 29.82
C VAL A 51 -7.59 18.08 29.64
N GLU A 52 -7.33 16.78 29.45
CA GLU A 52 -8.37 15.74 29.38
C GLU A 52 -9.28 15.74 30.61
N SER A 53 -8.69 15.76 31.81
CA SER A 53 -9.48 15.76 33.05
C SER A 53 -10.27 17.05 33.27
N LYS A 54 -9.72 18.19 32.88
CA LYS A 54 -10.33 19.52 33.09
C LYS A 54 -11.49 19.76 32.11
N TYR A 55 -11.35 19.29 30.88
CA TYR A 55 -12.30 19.49 29.78
C TYR A 55 -13.01 18.19 29.38
N ASN A 56 -13.20 17.26 30.32
CA ASN A 56 -13.78 15.93 30.06
C ASN A 56 -15.24 15.94 29.54
N THR A 57 -15.94 17.07 29.61
CA THR A 57 -17.26 17.26 29.01
C THR A 57 -17.22 17.83 27.60
N MET A 58 -16.05 18.30 27.15
CA MET A 58 -15.81 18.92 25.83
C MET A 58 -14.92 18.02 24.96
N ILE A 59 -13.93 17.36 25.56
CA ILE A 59 -13.01 16.45 24.89
C ILE A 59 -13.60 15.04 24.95
N ASP A 60 -13.92 14.48 23.78
CA ASP A 60 -14.29 13.08 23.66
C ASP A 60 -13.05 12.20 23.58
N THR A 61 -12.76 11.51 24.68
CA THR A 61 -11.63 10.56 24.77
C THR A 61 -11.87 9.25 24.01
N GLN A 62 -13.09 8.97 23.53
CA GLN A 62 -13.40 7.76 22.74
C GLN A 62 -12.85 7.87 21.30
N GLU A 63 -12.61 9.09 20.80
CA GLU A 63 -12.04 9.37 19.47
C GLU A 63 -10.52 9.55 19.47
N GLN A 64 -9.85 9.06 20.52
CA GLN A 64 -8.40 9.12 20.57
C GLN A 64 -7.80 8.03 19.69
N ASN A 65 -7.33 8.44 18.51
CA ASN A 65 -7.06 7.53 17.40
C ASN A 65 -6.02 6.45 17.70
N THR A 66 -4.90 6.72 18.41
CA THR A 66 -3.94 5.66 18.81
C THR A 66 -3.04 6.02 20.01
N ASP A 67 -2.31 5.02 20.51
CA ASP A 67 -1.27 5.18 21.53
C ASP A 67 -0.08 6.04 21.03
N LEU A 68 0.20 6.05 19.71
CA LEU A 68 1.30 6.82 19.12
C LEU A 68 1.11 8.33 19.31
N LEU A 69 -0.08 8.86 19.01
CA LEU A 69 -0.36 10.29 19.20
C LEU A 69 -0.31 10.70 20.69
N LYS A 70 -0.76 9.83 21.60
CA LYS A 70 -0.74 10.08 23.05
C LYS A 70 0.66 10.13 23.61
N ASP A 71 1.56 9.29 23.11
CA ASP A 71 2.94 9.28 23.55
C ASP A 71 3.66 10.58 23.15
N GLU A 72 3.20 11.22 22.08
CA GLU A 72 3.70 12.51 21.59
C GLU A 72 2.81 13.71 21.98
N ASN A 73 1.96 13.55 23.00
CA ASN A 73 1.17 14.63 23.63
C ASN A 73 0.13 15.30 22.71
N VAL A 74 -0.31 14.59 21.67
CA VAL A 74 -1.32 15.01 20.69
C VAL A 74 -2.64 14.29 20.98
N LEU A 75 -3.74 15.04 20.99
CA LEU A 75 -5.10 14.51 21.11
C LEU A 75 -5.92 14.85 19.86
N VAL A 76 -6.88 14.00 19.54
CA VAL A 76 -7.94 14.27 18.55
C VAL A 76 -9.29 14.19 19.26
N SER A 77 -10.19 15.13 18.97
CA SER A 77 -11.54 15.16 19.55
C SER A 77 -12.51 15.93 18.68
N LYS A 78 -13.75 15.45 18.56
CA LYS A 78 -14.87 16.31 18.14
C LYS A 78 -15.19 17.35 19.19
N MET A 79 -15.31 18.60 18.73
CA MET A 79 -15.67 19.75 19.55
C MET A 79 -16.46 20.75 18.70
N THR A 80 -17.27 21.58 19.34
CA THR A 80 -17.76 22.80 18.70
C THR A 80 -16.63 23.82 18.60
N ALA A 81 -16.72 24.76 17.65
CA ALA A 81 -15.71 25.83 17.52
C ALA A 81 -15.52 26.64 18.83
N LYS A 82 -16.60 26.82 19.61
CA LYS A 82 -16.54 27.52 20.90
C LYS A 82 -15.77 26.73 21.95
N GLU A 83 -15.92 25.41 21.99
CA GLU A 83 -15.18 24.55 22.91
C GLU A 83 -13.71 24.49 22.54
N ALA A 84 -13.40 24.36 21.24
CA ALA A 84 -12.03 24.45 20.74
C ALA A 84 -11.35 25.76 21.16
N ASP A 85 -12.04 26.91 21.02
CA ASP A 85 -11.55 28.21 21.49
C ASP A 85 -11.32 28.29 23.01
N ILE A 86 -12.10 27.56 23.81
CA ILE A 86 -11.95 27.49 25.26
C ILE A 86 -10.72 26.66 25.62
N VAL A 87 -10.52 25.51 24.97
CA VAL A 87 -9.37 24.62 25.18
C VAL A 87 -8.08 25.31 24.72
N ASN A 88 -8.10 26.00 23.58
CA ASN A 88 -6.93 26.70 23.02
C ASN A 88 -6.36 27.81 23.92
N LYS A 89 -7.19 28.35 24.83
CA LYS A 89 -6.75 29.38 25.79
C LYS A 89 -6.09 28.81 27.04
N ASP A 90 -6.07 27.48 27.22
CA ASP A 90 -5.39 26.87 28.36
C ASP A 90 -3.86 26.97 28.21
N GLN A 91 -3.19 27.43 29.26
CA GLN A 91 -1.73 27.60 29.26
C GLN A 91 -0.95 26.28 29.10
N LYS A 92 -1.60 25.12 29.20
CA LYS A 92 -1.03 23.78 29.00
C LYS A 92 -1.16 23.28 27.56
N VAL A 93 -1.92 23.99 26.74
CA VAL A 93 -2.14 23.71 25.32
C VAL A 93 -1.19 24.57 24.51
N VAL A 94 -0.60 23.97 23.47
CA VAL A 94 0.27 24.64 22.49
C VAL A 94 -0.59 25.16 21.35
N SER A 95 -1.47 24.31 20.81
CA SER A 95 -2.41 24.66 19.76
C SER A 95 -3.68 23.81 19.83
N VAL A 96 -4.76 24.39 19.31
CA VAL A 96 -5.97 23.66 18.91
C VAL A 96 -6.30 24.07 17.49
N GLU A 97 -6.36 23.11 16.59
CA GLU A 97 -6.58 23.35 15.17
C GLU A 97 -7.55 22.31 14.59
N LYS A 98 -8.26 22.67 13.51
CA LYS A 98 -9.16 21.73 12.85
C LYS A 98 -8.36 20.59 12.23
N ASN A 99 -8.86 19.37 12.36
CA ASN A 99 -8.32 18.19 11.71
C ASN A 99 -8.72 18.19 10.22
N THR A 100 -8.07 19.03 9.41
CA THR A 100 -8.39 19.17 7.98
C THR A 100 -7.81 18.02 7.16
N MET A 101 -8.29 17.87 5.93
CA MET A 101 -7.82 16.81 5.02
C MET A 101 -6.62 17.27 4.20
N VAL A 102 -5.64 16.37 4.03
CA VAL A 102 -4.63 16.41 2.97
C VAL A 102 -5.11 15.60 1.77
N ASN A 103 -4.54 15.85 0.58
CA ASN A 103 -4.90 15.16 -0.66
C ASN A 103 -3.62 14.76 -1.42
N ALA A 104 -3.64 13.61 -2.10
CA ALA A 104 -2.56 13.23 -3.02
C ALA A 104 -2.28 14.33 -4.06
N SER A 105 -1.00 14.64 -4.27
CA SER A 105 -0.55 15.68 -5.19
C SER A 105 -0.36 15.09 -6.59
N GLU A 106 -1.44 14.56 -7.18
CA GLU A 106 -1.52 14.07 -8.57
C GLU A 106 -2.51 14.88 -9.42
N THR A 107 -2.45 14.74 -10.75
CA THR A 107 -3.42 15.35 -11.68
C THR A 107 -4.30 14.27 -12.31
N GLU A 108 -5.63 14.45 -12.27
CA GLU A 108 -6.53 13.54 -12.95
C GLU A 108 -6.53 13.78 -14.47
N SER A 109 -6.22 12.76 -15.26
CA SER A 109 -6.33 12.80 -16.72
C SER A 109 -7.11 11.59 -17.25
N THR A 110 -7.92 11.84 -18.30
CA THR A 110 -8.87 10.87 -18.86
C THR A 110 -8.54 10.41 -20.28
N THR A 111 -7.41 10.83 -20.85
CA THR A 111 -7.05 10.54 -22.24
C THR A 111 -5.93 9.51 -22.35
N ALA A 112 -6.31 8.25 -22.56
CA ALA A 112 -5.40 7.19 -22.96
C ALA A 112 -5.36 7.03 -24.49
N ALA A 113 -4.21 7.20 -25.12
CA ALA A 113 -3.99 6.80 -26.51
C ALA A 113 -3.70 5.30 -26.61
N LYS A 114 -4.08 4.73 -27.76
CA LYS A 114 -4.09 3.28 -27.98
C LYS A 114 -2.78 2.73 -28.54
N GLU A 115 -1.82 3.56 -28.96
CA GLU A 115 -0.60 3.11 -29.62
C GLU A 115 0.66 3.78 -29.03
N ASP A 116 1.74 2.99 -28.97
CA ASP A 116 3.07 3.39 -28.47
C ASP A 116 3.93 3.88 -29.65
N GLN A 117 4.31 5.16 -29.66
CA GLN A 117 5.19 5.75 -30.67
C GLN A 117 6.42 6.45 -30.09
N GLY A 118 6.67 6.30 -28.79
CA GLY A 118 7.79 6.93 -28.07
C GLY A 118 9.06 6.11 -28.25
N THR A 119 10.19 6.78 -28.46
CA THR A 119 11.49 6.09 -28.67
C THR A 119 12.36 6.05 -27.43
N ASP A 120 12.07 6.88 -26.42
CA ASP A 120 12.85 6.97 -25.18
C ASP A 120 12.13 6.30 -24.00
N SER A 121 12.28 4.98 -23.87
CA SER A 121 11.92 4.29 -22.63
C SER A 121 12.74 4.85 -21.46
N GLU A 122 12.13 4.92 -20.27
CA GLU A 122 12.78 5.35 -19.02
C GLU A 122 13.41 6.75 -19.12
N TRP A 123 12.76 7.66 -19.87
CA TRP A 123 13.23 9.04 -20.05
C TRP A 123 13.47 9.75 -18.71
N ASN A 124 12.63 9.46 -17.72
CA ASN A 124 12.68 10.00 -16.37
C ASN A 124 13.97 9.59 -15.62
N LEU A 125 14.49 8.38 -15.85
CA LEU A 125 15.75 7.95 -15.26
C LEU A 125 16.96 8.57 -15.97
N LYS A 126 16.88 8.66 -17.30
CA LYS A 126 17.92 9.28 -18.13
C LYS A 126 18.02 10.77 -17.87
N SER A 127 16.90 11.46 -17.66
CA SER A 127 16.86 12.89 -17.43
C SER A 127 17.65 13.25 -16.18
N ILE A 128 17.52 12.49 -15.07
CA ILE A 128 18.27 12.71 -13.82
C ILE A 128 19.63 11.97 -13.75
N HIS A 129 20.06 11.36 -14.86
CA HIS A 129 21.31 10.61 -15.00
C HIS A 129 21.51 9.45 -14.00
N VAL A 130 20.42 8.80 -13.58
CA VAL A 130 20.49 7.63 -12.70
C VAL A 130 20.50 6.31 -13.48
N ASP A 131 20.20 6.35 -14.78
CA ASP A 131 20.33 5.23 -15.71
C ASP A 131 21.77 4.65 -15.74
N LYS A 132 22.76 5.47 -15.39
CA LYS A 132 24.18 5.10 -15.30
C LYS A 132 24.64 4.69 -13.90
N ALA A 133 23.77 4.78 -12.89
CA ALA A 133 24.11 4.32 -11.55
C ALA A 133 24.50 2.85 -11.61
N LYS A 134 25.65 2.51 -11.02
CA LYS A 134 26.06 1.11 -10.94
C LYS A 134 25.16 0.43 -9.91
N ASP A 135 24.75 -0.79 -10.23
CA ASP A 135 24.22 -1.73 -9.23
C ASP A 135 25.37 -2.14 -8.29
N THR A 136 25.81 -1.24 -7.43
CA THR A 136 26.73 -1.57 -6.35
C THR A 136 25.94 -2.35 -5.31
N ALA A 137 26.21 -3.66 -5.23
CA ALA A 137 25.72 -4.48 -4.13
C ALA A 137 26.41 -3.99 -2.84
N THR A 138 25.77 -3.07 -2.13
CA THR A 138 26.15 -2.65 -0.78
C THR A 138 25.29 -3.41 0.22
N ASP A 139 25.88 -3.83 1.33
CA ASP A 139 25.11 -4.36 2.46
C ASP A 139 24.41 -3.24 3.26
N GLU A 140 24.85 -1.99 3.07
CA GLU A 140 24.21 -0.80 3.66
C GLU A 140 22.91 -0.45 2.95
N LYS A 141 21.81 -0.41 3.71
CA LYS A 141 20.48 -0.07 3.23
C LYS A 141 20.00 1.22 3.86
N VAL A 142 19.58 2.14 3.02
CA VAL A 142 18.83 3.33 3.44
C VAL A 142 17.38 2.90 3.67
N LYS A 143 16.85 3.26 4.83
CA LYS A 143 15.46 3.02 5.19
C LYS A 143 14.60 4.18 4.71
N VAL A 144 13.55 3.87 3.96
CA VAL A 144 12.61 4.88 3.43
C VAL A 144 11.22 4.55 3.91
N ALA A 145 10.58 5.46 4.63
CA ALA A 145 9.14 5.39 4.90
C ALA A 145 8.37 6.10 3.78
N LEU A 146 7.55 5.37 3.05
CA LEU A 146 6.53 5.92 2.16
C LEU A 146 5.23 6.07 2.95
N LEU A 147 4.86 7.32 3.21
CA LEU A 147 3.55 7.67 3.73
C LEU A 147 2.65 7.92 2.51
N ASP A 148 1.67 7.06 2.26
CA ASP A 148 0.80 7.14 1.08
C ASP A 148 -0.48 6.28 1.25
N SER A 149 -1.13 5.83 0.18
CA SER A 149 -2.36 5.00 0.19
C SER A 149 -2.12 3.50 0.44
N GLY A 150 -0.88 3.13 0.77
CA GLY A 150 -0.42 1.75 0.90
C GLY A 150 0.31 1.28 -0.35
N ILE A 151 0.73 0.01 -0.34
CA ILE A 151 1.50 -0.57 -1.44
C ILE A 151 0.98 -1.97 -1.73
N ASP A 152 0.39 -2.18 -2.90
CA ASP A 152 0.09 -3.53 -3.37
C ASP A 152 1.40 -4.31 -3.48
N TYR A 153 1.44 -5.49 -2.86
CA TYR A 153 2.56 -6.39 -3.01
C TYR A 153 2.76 -6.67 -4.50
N GLN A 154 4.02 -6.66 -4.93
CA GLN A 154 4.45 -7.15 -6.23
C GLN A 154 5.75 -7.93 -6.04
N GLU A 155 6.05 -8.87 -6.95
CA GLU A 155 7.23 -9.74 -6.79
C GLU A 155 8.55 -8.96 -6.68
N ASP A 156 8.65 -7.82 -7.37
CA ASP A 156 9.84 -6.97 -7.40
C ASP A 156 9.70 -5.72 -6.52
N LEU A 157 8.67 -5.67 -5.67
CA LEU A 157 8.39 -4.56 -4.75
C LEU A 157 8.30 -5.10 -3.32
N ASN A 158 9.46 -5.16 -2.66
CA ASN A 158 9.58 -5.75 -1.33
C ASN A 158 9.51 -4.68 -0.23
N VAL A 159 8.39 -4.66 0.49
CA VAL A 159 8.20 -3.84 1.69
C VAL A 159 8.68 -4.60 2.93
N LYS A 160 9.52 -3.94 3.73
CA LYS A 160 10.09 -4.47 4.97
C LYS A 160 9.06 -4.56 6.09
N GLU A 161 8.35 -3.46 6.33
CA GLU A 161 7.35 -3.33 7.38
C GLU A 161 6.22 -2.43 6.91
N ARG A 162 5.00 -2.73 7.37
CA ARG A 162 3.77 -2.07 6.95
C ARG A 162 2.99 -1.64 8.19
N VAL A 163 2.34 -0.49 8.12
CA VAL A 163 1.32 -0.07 9.07
C VAL A 163 0.12 0.48 8.30
N ASN A 164 -1.09 0.16 8.77
CA ASN A 164 -2.31 0.79 8.29
C ASN A 164 -2.88 1.68 9.39
N LEU A 165 -3.00 2.97 9.08
CA LEU A 165 -3.50 4.00 9.99
C LEU A 165 -4.89 4.49 9.57
N ILE A 166 -5.53 3.84 8.59
CA ILE A 166 -6.92 4.09 8.24
C ILE A 166 -7.81 3.31 9.20
N GLU A 167 -8.57 4.04 10.00
CA GLU A 167 -9.57 3.50 10.92
C GLU A 167 -10.61 2.64 10.19
N ASP A 168 -11.12 1.61 10.87
CA ASP A 168 -12.14 0.67 10.38
C ASP A 168 -11.77 -0.17 9.13
N ASP A 169 -10.55 -0.06 8.60
CA ASP A 169 -10.05 -0.88 7.48
C ASP A 169 -8.92 -1.84 7.90
N ASN A 170 -9.13 -2.58 9.00
CA ASN A 170 -8.10 -3.44 9.62
C ASN A 170 -7.86 -4.79 8.91
N GLU A 171 -8.65 -5.14 7.89
CA GLU A 171 -8.58 -6.44 7.20
C GLU A 171 -8.38 -6.25 5.69
N PHE A 172 -7.15 -5.92 5.30
CA PHE A 172 -6.76 -5.85 3.90
C PHE A 172 -5.75 -6.94 3.54
N SER A 173 -5.95 -7.56 2.39
CA SER A 173 -4.91 -8.38 1.78
C SER A 173 -3.82 -7.45 1.23
N PRO A 174 -2.53 -7.74 1.47
CA PRO A 174 -1.42 -7.04 0.82
C PRO A 174 -1.48 -7.01 -0.72
N MET A 175 -2.32 -7.82 -1.36
CA MET A 175 -2.58 -7.81 -2.81
C MET A 175 -3.41 -6.63 -3.30
N PHE A 176 -4.24 -6.08 -2.42
CA PHE A 176 -5.18 -5.01 -2.72
C PHE A 176 -5.20 -4.04 -1.54
N GLU A 177 -4.01 -3.77 -1.01
CA GLU A 177 -3.77 -2.83 0.08
C GLU A 177 -4.05 -1.43 -0.42
N ASP A 178 -3.58 -1.14 -1.64
CA ASP A 178 -3.66 0.17 -2.24
C ASP A 178 -4.85 0.28 -3.20
N SER A 179 -6.00 0.63 -2.63
CA SER A 179 -7.24 0.78 -3.39
C SER A 179 -7.25 1.97 -4.35
N SER A 180 -6.35 2.96 -4.19
CA SER A 180 -6.19 4.07 -5.13
C SER A 180 -5.07 3.83 -6.14
N ASN A 181 -4.16 2.89 -5.85
CA ASN A 181 -2.95 2.58 -6.61
C ASN A 181 -1.91 3.73 -6.62
N HIS A 182 -2.10 4.79 -5.84
CA HIS A 182 -1.18 5.92 -5.77
C HIS A 182 0.16 5.51 -5.14
N GLY A 183 0.15 5.01 -3.91
CA GLY A 183 1.36 4.59 -3.19
C GLY A 183 2.12 3.46 -3.88
N THR A 184 1.44 2.52 -4.54
CA THR A 184 2.05 1.47 -5.37
C THR A 184 2.82 2.06 -6.54
N SER A 185 2.25 3.09 -7.18
CA SER A 185 2.91 3.81 -8.28
C SER A 185 4.17 4.52 -7.78
N ILE A 186 4.08 5.23 -6.67
CA ILE A 186 5.21 5.94 -6.05
C ILE A 186 6.32 4.97 -5.65
N ALA A 187 5.97 3.91 -4.92
CA ALA A 187 6.91 2.88 -4.50
C ALA A 187 7.61 2.22 -5.70
N SER A 188 6.89 2.04 -6.81
CA SER A 188 7.48 1.42 -8.00
C SER A 188 8.61 2.25 -8.61
N LEU A 189 8.51 3.58 -8.58
CA LEU A 189 9.54 4.49 -9.05
C LEU A 189 10.78 4.50 -8.13
N ILE A 190 10.62 4.15 -6.85
CA ILE A 190 11.73 4.03 -5.91
C ILE A 190 12.45 2.69 -6.08
N VAL A 191 11.73 1.56 -6.05
CA VAL A 191 12.37 0.23 -5.83
C VAL A 191 12.08 -0.84 -6.88
N SER A 192 11.12 -0.66 -7.81
CA SER A 192 10.67 -1.75 -8.70
C SER A 192 11.77 -2.23 -9.65
N ASN A 193 11.67 -3.49 -10.09
CA ASN A 193 12.48 -4.02 -11.19
C ASN A 193 11.72 -5.10 -11.98
N ASN A 194 10.46 -4.84 -12.31
CA ASN A 194 9.57 -5.82 -12.92
C ASN A 194 9.71 -5.97 -14.46
N GLY A 195 10.79 -5.41 -15.03
CA GLY A 195 11.04 -5.39 -16.48
C GLY A 195 10.15 -4.43 -17.29
N LYS A 196 9.11 -3.84 -16.68
CA LYS A 196 8.27 -2.79 -17.29
C LYS A 196 8.55 -1.40 -16.72
N VAL A 197 8.83 -1.35 -15.41
CA VAL A 197 9.19 -0.15 -14.66
C VAL A 197 10.44 -0.46 -13.84
N LYS A 198 11.47 0.37 -14.04
CA LYS A 198 12.71 0.32 -13.29
C LYS A 198 12.71 1.44 -12.26
N GLY A 199 12.77 1.06 -10.99
CA GLY A 199 12.96 1.96 -9.87
C GLY A 199 14.41 2.42 -9.77
N ILE A 200 14.63 3.48 -9.01
CA ILE A 200 15.91 4.17 -8.91
C ILE A 200 16.89 3.44 -7.99
N ASN A 201 16.41 2.93 -6.85
CA ASN A 201 17.22 2.26 -5.85
C ASN A 201 16.54 1.03 -5.27
N LYS A 202 16.79 -0.13 -5.89
CA LYS A 202 16.28 -1.43 -5.44
C LYS A 202 16.80 -1.90 -4.07
N ASN A 203 17.88 -1.29 -3.56
CA ASN A 203 18.51 -1.71 -2.30
C ASN A 203 17.99 -0.92 -1.08
N VAL A 204 16.98 -0.07 -1.25
CA VAL A 204 16.25 0.56 -0.16
C VAL A 204 15.53 -0.48 0.70
N GLU A 205 15.56 -0.29 2.02
CA GLU A 205 14.65 -0.98 2.93
C GLU A 205 13.36 -0.15 3.05
N LEU A 206 12.33 -0.52 2.30
CA LEU A 206 11.09 0.25 2.17
C LEU A 206 10.09 -0.06 3.29
N TYR A 207 9.56 0.97 3.94
CA TYR A 207 8.52 0.93 4.98
C TYR A 207 7.25 1.58 4.40
N SER A 208 6.09 0.95 4.56
CA SER A 208 4.81 1.45 4.03
C SER A 208 3.91 1.89 5.18
N ALA A 209 3.59 3.19 5.23
CA ALA A 209 2.54 3.71 6.09
C ALA A 209 1.32 4.06 5.23
N ARG A 210 0.30 3.21 5.28
CA ARG A 210 -0.98 3.44 4.62
C ARG A 210 -1.79 4.44 5.44
N ILE A 211 -1.90 5.65 4.93
CA ILE A 211 -2.57 6.79 5.57
C ILE A 211 -3.64 7.42 4.67
N LEU A 212 -3.41 7.48 3.36
CA LEU A 212 -4.40 8.02 2.42
C LEU A 212 -5.49 6.98 2.20
N ASP A 213 -6.74 7.41 2.36
CA ASP A 213 -7.90 6.59 2.12
C ASP A 213 -8.14 6.32 0.62
N GLU A 214 -9.25 5.66 0.32
CA GLU A 214 -9.62 5.27 -1.02
C GLU A 214 -9.92 6.48 -1.96
N ASN A 215 -10.13 7.66 -1.38
CA ASN A 215 -10.26 8.95 -2.08
C ASN A 215 -8.93 9.70 -2.19
N LYS A 216 -7.82 9.09 -1.72
CA LYS A 216 -6.48 9.66 -1.62
C LYS A 216 -6.41 10.85 -0.65
N GLN A 217 -7.20 10.78 0.42
CA GLN A 217 -7.27 11.82 1.44
C GLN A 217 -6.90 11.27 2.81
N ALA A 218 -6.34 12.11 3.68
CA ALA A 218 -6.14 11.77 5.08
C ALA A 218 -6.38 12.99 5.98
N PRO A 219 -6.92 12.82 7.19
CA PRO A 219 -6.87 13.88 8.18
C PRO A 219 -5.42 14.15 8.61
N ILE A 220 -5.08 15.41 8.91
CA ILE A 220 -3.73 15.79 9.36
C ILE A 220 -3.24 14.95 10.54
N SER A 221 -4.11 14.64 11.51
CA SER A 221 -3.77 13.77 12.65
C SER A 221 -3.19 12.41 12.25
N ARG A 222 -3.70 11.80 11.17
CA ARG A 222 -3.19 10.53 10.65
C ARG A 222 -1.84 10.69 9.95
N VAL A 223 -1.60 11.84 9.31
CA VAL A 223 -0.30 12.18 8.74
C VAL A 223 0.74 12.32 9.86
N VAL A 224 0.40 13.05 10.92
CA VAL A 224 1.23 13.22 12.12
C VAL A 224 1.56 11.87 12.74
N GLU A 225 0.57 10.99 12.87
CA GLU A 225 0.78 9.63 13.37
C GLU A 225 1.75 8.82 12.47
N GLY A 226 1.59 8.91 11.15
CA GLY A 226 2.50 8.26 10.20
C GLY A 226 3.95 8.75 10.32
N ILE A 227 4.16 10.04 10.58
CA ILE A 227 5.49 10.61 10.80
C ILE A 227 6.10 10.05 12.08
N TYR A 228 5.35 10.01 13.19
CA TYR A 228 5.85 9.43 14.44
C TYR A 228 6.12 7.93 14.33
N TRP A 229 5.30 7.19 13.58
CA TRP A 229 5.61 5.80 13.27
C TRP A 229 6.93 5.68 12.51
N ALA A 230 7.18 6.52 11.50
CA ALA A 230 8.44 6.52 10.76
C ALA A 230 9.65 6.88 11.65
N ILE A 231 9.48 7.82 12.59
CA ILE A 231 10.47 8.16 13.62
C ILE A 231 10.80 6.93 14.49
N ASP A 232 9.78 6.19 14.96
CA ASP A 232 9.98 4.95 15.74
C ASP A 232 10.75 3.88 14.95
N LYS A 233 10.48 3.77 13.64
CA LYS A 233 11.23 2.87 12.75
C LYS A 233 12.65 3.33 12.44
N LYS A 234 13.02 4.55 12.86
CA LYS A 234 14.34 5.16 12.65
C LYS A 234 14.71 5.10 11.18
N VAL A 235 13.80 5.53 10.33
CA VAL A 235 14.06 5.62 8.89
C VAL A 235 15.04 6.74 8.60
N ASN A 236 15.70 6.69 7.45
CA ASN A 236 16.58 7.78 6.99
C ASN A 236 15.77 8.84 6.24
N ILE A 237 14.77 8.41 5.45
CA ILE A 237 13.97 9.29 4.60
C ILE A 237 12.48 9.05 4.86
N ILE A 238 11.70 10.12 4.98
CA ILE A 238 10.23 10.12 4.89
C ILE A 238 9.84 10.72 3.53
N SER A 239 9.11 9.95 2.73
CA SER A 239 8.58 10.33 1.42
C SER A 239 7.09 10.65 1.54
N ILE A 240 6.70 11.88 1.18
CA ILE A 240 5.32 12.37 1.25
C ILE A 240 4.89 12.90 -0.12
N SER A 241 4.00 12.18 -0.80
CA SER A 241 3.53 12.51 -2.14
C SER A 241 2.14 13.17 -2.16
N PHE A 242 1.82 13.92 -1.11
CA PHE A 242 0.53 14.58 -0.89
C PHE A 242 0.72 15.88 -0.10
N GLY A 243 -0.29 16.75 -0.08
CA GLY A 243 -0.20 18.01 0.63
C GLY A 243 -1.54 18.66 0.98
N THR A 244 -1.45 19.84 1.60
CA THR A 244 -2.58 20.71 1.89
C THR A 244 -2.16 22.19 1.91
N ASN A 245 -3.08 23.08 1.53
CA ASN A 245 -2.86 24.52 1.62
C ASN A 245 -3.07 25.09 3.05
N GLN A 246 -3.33 24.23 4.03
CA GLN A 246 -3.59 24.64 5.41
C GLN A 246 -2.36 24.40 6.28
N TYR A 247 -1.86 25.46 6.91
CA TYR A 247 -0.84 25.34 7.95
C TYR A 247 -1.40 24.52 9.13
N SER A 248 -0.57 23.65 9.69
CA SER A 248 -0.86 22.91 10.92
C SER A 248 0.36 22.91 11.83
N GLU A 249 0.14 23.33 13.08
CA GLU A 249 1.16 23.33 14.12
C GLU A 249 1.52 21.90 14.54
N ALA A 250 0.54 20.99 14.59
CA ALA A 250 0.80 19.59 14.91
C ALA A 250 1.67 18.92 13.83
N LEU A 251 1.38 19.19 12.55
CA LEU A 251 2.19 18.69 11.43
C LEU A 251 3.59 19.29 11.43
N LYS A 252 3.71 20.60 11.66
CA LYS A 252 5.01 21.29 11.79
C LYS A 252 5.87 20.65 12.88
N GLN A 253 5.31 20.41 14.07
CA GLN A 253 6.06 19.81 15.18
C GLN A 253 6.54 18.39 14.86
N ALA A 254 5.69 17.56 14.26
CA ALA A 254 6.09 16.21 13.85
C ALA A 254 7.24 16.24 12.82
N ILE A 255 7.21 17.19 11.87
CA ILE A 255 8.27 17.41 10.87
C ILE A 255 9.56 17.91 11.52
N ASP A 256 9.47 18.88 12.43
CA ASP A 256 10.62 19.42 13.16
C ASP A 256 11.28 18.32 14.01
N GLU A 257 10.48 17.45 14.64
CA GLU A 257 10.98 16.30 15.39
C GLU A 257 11.65 15.25 14.50
N ALA A 258 11.06 14.91 13.36
CA ALA A 258 11.69 14.02 12.38
C ALA A 258 13.06 14.56 11.95
N ASN A 259 13.12 15.86 11.63
CA ASN A 259 14.35 16.55 11.30
C ASN A 259 15.36 16.53 12.45
N ALA A 260 14.94 16.81 13.68
CA ALA A 260 15.80 16.76 14.87
C ALA A 260 16.36 15.37 15.16
N LYS A 261 15.70 14.30 14.68
CA LYS A 261 16.19 12.91 14.74
C LYS A 261 17.09 12.54 13.56
N GLY A 262 17.40 13.47 12.67
CA GLY A 262 18.26 13.25 11.51
C GLY A 262 17.55 12.56 10.34
N ILE A 263 16.22 12.62 10.29
CA ILE A 263 15.42 12.06 9.20
C ILE A 263 15.22 13.14 8.13
N LEU A 264 15.54 12.82 6.89
CA LEU A 264 15.28 13.70 5.75
C LEU A 264 13.81 13.57 5.33
N VAL A 265 13.08 14.67 5.30
CA VAL A 265 11.71 14.68 4.78
C VAL A 265 11.70 15.26 3.37
N ILE A 266 11.11 14.53 2.42
CA ILE A 266 10.98 14.94 1.02
C ILE A 266 9.50 14.93 0.66
N ALA A 267 8.98 16.06 0.20
CA ALA A 267 7.55 16.25 -0.01
C ALA A 267 7.22 16.88 -1.38
N ALA A 268 6.05 16.54 -1.91
CA ALA A 268 5.53 17.10 -3.16
C ALA A 268 5.18 18.58 -2.98
N ALA A 269 5.60 19.44 -3.91
CA ALA A 269 5.31 20.87 -3.85
C ALA A 269 3.80 21.19 -3.98
N GLY A 270 3.02 20.30 -4.60
CA GLY A 270 1.60 20.52 -4.87
C GLY A 270 1.30 20.69 -6.37
N ASN A 271 0.02 20.62 -6.74
CA ASN A 271 -0.42 20.65 -8.13
C ASN A 271 -1.40 21.81 -8.43
N GLN A 272 -1.18 22.98 -7.84
CA GLN A 272 -2.10 24.12 -7.96
C GLN A 272 -1.83 25.00 -9.21
N GLY A 273 -0.77 24.69 -9.97
CA GLY A 273 -0.36 25.35 -11.22
C GLY A 273 0.02 26.82 -11.07
N GLU A 274 0.26 27.51 -12.18
CA GLU A 274 0.74 28.90 -12.21
C GLU A 274 -0.28 29.98 -11.76
N ASN A 275 -1.49 29.60 -11.33
CA ASN A 275 -2.55 30.55 -10.98
C ASN A 275 -2.30 31.33 -9.66
N GLY A 276 -1.12 31.16 -9.06
CA GLY A 276 -0.55 32.04 -8.04
C GLY A 276 0.92 31.71 -7.82
N THR A 277 1.79 32.73 -7.72
CA THR A 277 3.13 32.59 -7.13
C THR A 277 2.95 32.32 -5.63
N ASP A 278 3.72 31.41 -5.02
CA ASP A 278 3.65 31.04 -3.59
C ASP A 278 2.44 30.14 -3.24
N ASN A 279 2.34 28.99 -3.92
CA ASN A 279 1.28 27.99 -3.72
C ASN A 279 1.82 26.59 -3.38
N VAL A 280 3.02 26.53 -2.79
CA VAL A 280 3.60 25.30 -2.29
C VAL A 280 2.77 24.78 -1.11
N GLU A 281 2.39 23.51 -1.16
CA GLU A 281 1.56 22.86 -0.15
C GLU A 281 2.37 22.45 1.09
N TYR A 282 1.72 22.34 2.24
CA TYR A 282 2.32 21.71 3.43
C TYR A 282 2.20 20.19 3.34
N PRO A 283 3.24 19.42 3.72
CA PRO A 283 4.42 19.87 4.48
C PRO A 283 5.59 20.42 3.65
N ALA A 284 5.54 20.41 2.31
CA ALA A 284 6.66 20.90 1.48
C ALA A 284 7.02 22.37 1.76
N ALA A 285 6.04 23.21 2.09
CA ALA A 285 6.27 24.61 2.45
C ALA A 285 6.92 24.83 3.84
N PHE A 286 7.15 23.78 4.64
CA PHE A 286 7.88 23.93 5.91
C PHE A 286 9.38 24.01 5.69
N GLU A 287 10.04 24.83 6.51
CA GLU A 287 11.49 24.85 6.59
C GLU A 287 12.04 23.46 6.98
N ASN A 288 13.16 23.04 6.36
CA ASN A 288 13.77 21.71 6.52
C ASN A 288 12.96 20.54 5.92
N VAL A 289 12.07 20.80 4.97
CA VAL A 289 11.51 19.77 4.08
C VAL A 289 12.05 20.04 2.68
N VAL A 290 12.50 18.99 1.98
CA VAL A 290 12.89 19.13 0.56
C VAL A 290 11.62 19.17 -0.28
N ALA A 291 11.24 20.36 -0.76
CA ALA A 291 10.08 20.57 -1.61
C ALA A 291 10.42 20.25 -3.07
N VAL A 292 9.63 19.34 -3.66
CA VAL A 292 9.89 18.81 -5.00
C VAL A 292 8.83 19.26 -6.00
N GLY A 293 9.25 20.09 -6.96
CA GLY A 293 8.43 20.47 -8.13
C GLY A 293 8.54 19.46 -9.29
N SER A 294 7.64 19.60 -10.26
CA SER A 294 7.53 18.70 -11.42
C SER A 294 8.07 19.33 -12.70
N VAL A 295 8.82 18.56 -13.48
CA VAL A 295 9.15 18.89 -14.87
C VAL A 295 8.70 17.81 -15.86
N ASP A 296 8.56 18.20 -17.11
CA ASP A 296 8.27 17.35 -18.27
C ASP A 296 9.55 16.74 -18.90
N SER A 297 9.38 16.06 -20.04
CA SER A 297 10.48 15.44 -20.80
C SER A 297 11.42 16.42 -21.49
N LYS A 298 11.10 17.71 -21.51
CA LYS A 298 11.92 18.83 -21.99
C LYS A 298 12.64 19.55 -20.84
N ALA A 299 12.40 19.12 -19.60
CA ALA A 299 12.81 19.81 -18.37
C ALA A 299 12.16 21.21 -18.23
N GLU A 300 11.00 21.41 -18.83
CA GLU A 300 10.14 22.57 -18.58
C GLU A 300 9.30 22.25 -17.33
N VAL A 301 9.08 23.25 -16.47
CA VAL A 301 8.18 23.09 -15.32
C VAL A 301 6.79 22.68 -15.82
N SER A 302 6.22 21.66 -15.19
CA SER A 302 4.88 21.20 -15.57
C SER A 302 3.84 22.26 -15.22
N ASP A 303 2.87 22.50 -16.11
CA ASP A 303 1.81 23.53 -15.93
C ASP A 303 1.04 23.41 -14.61
N PHE A 304 0.92 22.18 -14.08
CA PHE A 304 0.25 21.91 -12.82
C PHE A 304 1.15 22.10 -11.59
N SER A 305 2.47 22.12 -11.73
CA SER A 305 3.38 22.18 -10.58
C SER A 305 3.14 23.47 -9.80
N SER A 306 2.99 23.34 -8.48
CA SER A 306 3.09 24.50 -7.60
C SER A 306 4.50 25.10 -7.69
N THR A 307 4.58 26.43 -7.54
CA THR A 307 5.81 27.23 -7.61
C THR A 307 5.88 28.20 -6.43
N GLY A 308 7.10 28.55 -6.02
CA GLY A 308 7.35 29.39 -4.86
C GLY A 308 8.80 29.34 -4.41
N LYS A 309 9.17 30.25 -3.51
CA LYS A 309 10.53 30.31 -2.93
C LYS A 309 10.87 29.06 -2.10
N GLU A 310 9.85 28.30 -1.70
CA GLU A 310 9.94 27.06 -0.94
C GLU A 310 10.39 25.89 -1.81
N VAL A 311 10.32 25.96 -3.16
CA VAL A 311 10.77 24.87 -4.03
C VAL A 311 12.29 24.73 -3.96
N ASP A 312 12.78 23.58 -3.49
CA ASP A 312 14.23 23.32 -3.38
C ASP A 312 14.82 22.74 -4.67
N VAL A 313 14.10 21.80 -5.30
CA VAL A 313 14.53 21.10 -6.52
C VAL A 313 13.32 20.69 -7.36
N VAL A 314 13.57 20.38 -8.64
CA VAL A 314 12.58 19.74 -9.51
C VAL A 314 13.04 18.36 -9.97
N ALA A 315 12.07 17.50 -10.29
CA ALA A 315 12.31 16.19 -10.84
C ALA A 315 11.20 15.77 -11.84
N PRO A 316 11.41 14.72 -12.64
CA PRO A 316 10.42 14.22 -13.60
C PRO A 316 9.09 13.88 -12.93
N GLY A 317 8.02 14.59 -13.29
CA GLY A 317 6.70 14.38 -12.69
C GLY A 317 5.54 14.35 -13.69
N GLU A 318 5.76 14.66 -14.96
CA GLU A 318 4.72 14.64 -16.00
C GLU A 318 4.89 13.48 -16.98
N ALA A 319 3.80 12.75 -17.25
CA ALA A 319 3.79 11.58 -18.11
C ALA A 319 4.87 10.55 -17.70
N VAL A 320 4.89 10.25 -16.39
CA VAL A 320 5.81 9.28 -15.80
C VAL A 320 5.15 7.91 -15.80
N ARG A 321 5.87 6.92 -16.33
CA ARG A 321 5.46 5.53 -16.36
C ARG A 321 5.73 4.86 -15.00
N ALA A 322 4.68 4.36 -14.37
CA ALA A 322 4.74 3.70 -13.07
C ALA A 322 3.98 2.36 -13.10
N THR A 323 4.11 1.58 -12.02
CA THR A 323 3.38 0.31 -11.91
C THR A 323 2.02 0.55 -11.29
N GLY A 324 0.99 0.07 -11.99
CA GLY A 324 -0.39 0.05 -11.53
C GLY A 324 -0.84 -1.29 -10.97
N ALA A 325 -2.16 -1.42 -10.77
CA ALA A 325 -2.76 -2.59 -10.14
C ALA A 325 -2.34 -3.89 -10.85
N PHE A 326 -2.08 -4.94 -10.06
CA PHE A 326 -1.64 -6.26 -10.54
C PHE A 326 -0.34 -6.30 -11.34
N GLY A 327 0.49 -5.26 -11.23
CA GLY A 327 1.73 -5.16 -12.01
C GLY A 327 1.49 -4.75 -13.47
N GLU A 328 0.32 -4.20 -13.78
CA GLU A 328 0.10 -3.52 -15.06
C GLU A 328 0.86 -2.19 -15.08
N THR A 329 1.08 -1.63 -16.26
CA THR A 329 1.77 -0.34 -16.39
C THR A 329 0.73 0.76 -16.53
N MET A 330 0.98 1.90 -15.89
CA MET A 330 0.22 3.12 -16.07
C MET A 330 1.13 4.31 -16.31
N VAL A 331 0.57 5.39 -16.84
CA VAL A 331 1.27 6.67 -17.03
C VAL A 331 0.45 7.76 -16.37
N THR A 332 1.09 8.54 -15.50
CA THR A 332 0.42 9.57 -14.70
C THR A 332 1.31 10.79 -14.50
N SER A 333 0.71 11.88 -14.03
CA SER A 333 1.36 13.18 -13.85
C SER A 333 1.05 13.76 -12.47
N GLY A 334 2.05 14.39 -11.86
CA GLY A 334 1.93 15.07 -10.57
C GLY A 334 3.29 15.30 -9.92
N THR A 335 3.37 16.30 -9.04
CA THR A 335 4.54 16.45 -8.14
C THR A 335 4.73 15.21 -7.26
N SER A 336 3.65 14.46 -6.96
CA SER A 336 3.72 13.14 -6.34
C SER A 336 4.65 12.16 -7.07
N MET A 337 4.73 12.24 -8.40
CA MET A 337 5.58 11.40 -9.25
C MET A 337 7.02 11.91 -9.35
N ALA A 338 7.25 13.19 -9.05
CA ALA A 338 8.58 13.80 -8.96
C ALA A 338 9.31 13.42 -7.65
N VAL A 339 8.61 13.42 -6.52
CA VAL A 339 9.15 13.03 -5.19
C VAL A 339 9.96 11.72 -5.20
N PRO A 340 9.48 10.58 -5.74
CA PRO A 340 10.24 9.33 -5.70
C PRO A 340 11.56 9.40 -6.49
N HIS A 341 11.70 10.36 -7.42
CA HIS A 341 12.97 10.59 -8.11
C HIS A 341 14.03 11.18 -7.18
N VAL A 342 13.64 12.16 -6.36
CA VAL A 342 14.52 12.78 -5.36
C VAL A 342 14.82 11.78 -4.23
N VAL A 343 13.81 11.06 -3.74
CA VAL A 343 13.99 9.99 -2.74
C VAL A 343 14.97 8.91 -3.24
N GLY A 344 14.80 8.47 -4.49
CA GLY A 344 15.68 7.50 -5.13
C GLY A 344 17.13 7.99 -5.22
N ALA A 345 17.35 9.21 -5.73
CA ALA A 345 18.68 9.80 -5.83
C ALA A 345 19.33 10.01 -4.45
N ALA A 346 18.58 10.56 -3.49
CA ALA A 346 19.01 10.75 -2.10
C ALA A 346 19.45 9.43 -1.47
N SER A 347 18.66 8.38 -1.63
CA SER A 347 18.97 7.07 -1.07
C SER A 347 20.23 6.44 -1.69
N LEU A 348 20.50 6.64 -2.99
CA LEU A 348 21.74 6.15 -3.60
C LEU A 348 22.97 6.89 -3.07
N LEU A 349 22.89 8.22 -2.91
CA LEU A 349 23.98 9.01 -2.33
C LEU A 349 24.23 8.62 -0.86
N TRP A 350 23.17 8.43 -0.10
CA TRP A 350 23.27 8.12 1.33
C TRP A 350 23.72 6.67 1.58
N GLN A 351 23.47 5.74 0.66
CA GLN A 351 24.00 4.37 0.72
C GLN A 351 25.53 4.29 0.62
N LYS A 352 26.20 5.36 0.16
CA LYS A 352 27.68 5.38 0.10
C LYS A 352 28.31 5.45 1.47
N ASP A 353 27.65 6.15 2.40
CA ASP A 353 28.01 6.21 3.82
C ASP A 353 26.74 6.60 4.62
N THR A 354 26.10 5.61 5.23
CA THR A 354 24.88 5.82 6.01
C THR A 354 25.10 6.61 7.31
N ASN A 355 26.35 6.94 7.67
CA ASN A 355 26.66 7.82 8.80
C ASN A 355 26.59 9.32 8.46
N LYS A 356 26.46 9.68 7.17
CA LYS A 356 26.27 11.10 6.80
C LYS A 356 24.96 11.64 7.34
N SER A 357 24.96 12.93 7.68
CA SER A 357 23.79 13.65 8.16
C SER A 357 22.76 13.82 7.03
N LYS A 358 21.49 14.01 7.40
CA LYS A 358 20.44 14.41 6.45
C LYS A 358 20.81 15.69 5.69
N ASP A 359 21.45 16.64 6.38
CA ASP A 359 21.78 17.96 5.82
C ASP A 359 22.85 17.83 4.75
N PHE A 360 23.90 17.01 4.98
CA PHE A 360 24.90 16.73 3.95
C PHE A 360 24.27 16.18 2.67
N ILE A 361 23.32 15.25 2.80
CA ILE A 361 22.66 14.63 1.64
C ILE A 361 21.73 15.62 0.94
N LYS A 362 20.96 16.41 1.71
CA LYS A 362 20.12 17.50 1.19
C LYS A 362 20.95 18.51 0.41
N ASP A 363 21.98 19.07 1.04
CA ASP A 363 22.82 20.12 0.46
C ASP A 363 23.56 19.60 -0.77
N LEU A 364 24.06 18.35 -0.75
CA LEU A 364 24.67 17.73 -1.92
C LEU A 364 23.68 17.59 -3.09
N LEU A 365 22.42 17.21 -2.83
CA LEU A 365 21.39 17.10 -3.88
C LEU A 365 21.07 18.47 -4.50
N GLU A 366 20.90 19.49 -3.66
CA GLU A 366 20.56 20.85 -4.08
C GLU A 366 21.71 21.50 -4.87
N GLU A 367 22.92 21.50 -4.32
CA GLU A 367 24.10 22.15 -4.92
C GLU A 367 24.61 21.43 -6.17
N SER A 368 24.21 20.17 -6.39
CA SER A 368 24.55 19.40 -7.59
C SER A 368 23.46 19.43 -8.67
N ALA A 369 22.31 20.03 -8.37
CA ALA A 369 21.21 20.16 -9.32
C ALA A 369 21.64 20.98 -10.55
N ARG A 370 21.01 20.68 -11.70
CA ARG A 370 21.20 21.46 -12.91
C ARG A 370 20.31 22.67 -12.86
N ASN A 371 20.92 23.84 -12.71
CA ASN A 371 20.24 25.11 -12.72
C ASN A 371 19.44 25.29 -14.03
N LEU A 372 18.12 25.50 -13.90
CA LEU A 372 17.17 25.72 -15.00
C LEU A 372 16.69 27.17 -15.11
N GLY A 373 17.29 28.08 -14.34
CA GLY A 373 17.00 29.51 -14.38
C GLY A 373 16.19 29.95 -13.17
N ASP A 374 14.88 30.17 -13.36
CA ASP A 374 14.02 30.79 -12.37
C ASP A 374 13.92 29.96 -11.08
N LYS A 375 14.34 30.53 -9.95
CA LYS A 375 14.37 29.79 -8.67
C LYS A 375 12.98 29.53 -8.11
N GLU A 376 11.97 30.37 -8.40
CA GLU A 376 10.62 30.13 -7.89
C GLU A 376 9.96 28.93 -8.59
N SER A 377 10.27 28.73 -9.86
CA SER A 377 9.75 27.59 -10.64
C SER A 377 10.58 26.31 -10.48
N TYR A 378 11.91 26.45 -10.33
CA TYR A 378 12.84 25.32 -10.42
C TYR A 378 13.65 25.05 -9.15
N GLY A 379 13.61 25.92 -8.16
CA GLY A 379 14.52 25.86 -7.00
C GLY A 379 15.98 25.96 -7.42
N ASN A 380 16.80 25.02 -6.95
CA ASN A 380 18.18 24.83 -7.39
C ASN A 380 18.29 24.12 -8.75
N GLY A 381 17.17 23.60 -9.27
CA GLY A 381 17.04 23.04 -10.60
C GLY A 381 16.75 21.54 -10.62
N LEU A 382 17.00 20.92 -11.78
CA LEU A 382 16.71 19.50 -11.99
C LEU A 382 17.83 18.62 -11.42
N ILE A 383 17.47 17.73 -10.50
CA ILE A 383 18.41 16.80 -9.86
C ILE A 383 19.25 16.02 -10.88
N ASP A 384 20.51 15.75 -10.53
CA ASP A 384 21.48 15.03 -11.38
C ASP A 384 22.34 14.10 -10.53
N TYR A 385 21.91 12.83 -10.41
CA TYR A 385 22.57 11.84 -9.58
C TYR A 385 24.04 11.65 -9.97
N GLU A 386 24.35 11.51 -11.27
CA GLU A 386 25.72 11.27 -11.73
C GLU A 386 26.64 12.44 -11.37
N TYR A 387 26.14 13.68 -11.40
CA TYR A 387 26.94 14.83 -10.99
C TYR A 387 27.13 14.87 -9.47
N ALA A 388 26.07 14.70 -8.69
CA ALA A 388 26.12 14.61 -7.24
C ALA A 388 27.12 13.55 -6.77
N GLU A 389 27.06 12.35 -7.35
CA GLU A 389 27.94 11.24 -7.02
C GLU A 389 29.43 11.57 -7.26
N LYS A 390 29.73 12.32 -8.34
CA LYS A 390 31.09 12.77 -8.67
C LYS A 390 31.60 13.86 -7.71
N GLN A 391 30.70 14.69 -7.17
CA GLN A 391 31.07 15.76 -6.24
C GLN A 391 31.12 15.30 -4.79
N TYR A 392 30.62 14.10 -4.47
CA TYR A 392 30.46 13.57 -3.12
C TYR A 392 31.69 13.79 -2.22
N THR A 393 32.89 13.36 -2.64
CA THR A 393 34.12 13.50 -1.81
C THR A 393 34.52 14.96 -1.60
N LYS A 394 34.35 15.82 -2.61
CA LYS A 394 34.64 17.25 -2.46
C LYS A 394 33.68 17.90 -1.47
N ALA A 395 32.40 17.57 -1.60
CA ALA A 395 31.36 18.06 -0.71
C ALA A 395 31.61 17.59 0.74
N GLU A 396 32.00 16.32 0.90
CA GLU A 396 32.35 15.72 2.19
C GLU A 396 33.51 16.46 2.87
N GLU A 397 34.58 16.76 2.13
CA GLU A 397 35.71 17.53 2.64
C GLU A 397 35.30 18.95 3.12
N GLN A 398 34.40 19.63 2.41
CA GLN A 398 33.88 20.95 2.80
C GLN A 398 33.02 20.84 4.07
N TYR A 399 32.09 19.89 4.08
CA TYR A 399 31.15 19.69 5.17
C TYR A 399 31.86 19.30 6.49
N GLU A 400 32.87 18.42 6.43
CA GLU A 400 33.68 18.04 7.60
C GLU A 400 34.52 19.20 8.16
N GLN A 401 34.80 20.22 7.35
CA GLN A 401 35.45 21.46 7.78
C GLN A 401 34.46 22.48 8.36
N GLY A 402 33.16 22.15 8.43
CA GLY A 402 32.10 23.06 8.84
C GLY A 402 31.85 24.19 7.82
N GLN A 403 32.16 23.94 6.55
CA GLN A 403 31.89 24.87 5.45
C GLN A 403 30.61 24.45 4.71
N ASP A 404 29.91 25.43 4.17
CA ASP A 404 28.81 25.18 3.23
C ASP A 404 29.36 24.46 1.98
N ILE A 405 28.55 23.56 1.42
CA ILE A 405 28.91 22.84 0.20
C ILE A 405 28.83 23.84 -0.96
N GLU A 406 29.97 24.10 -1.60
CA GLU A 406 30.03 24.97 -2.78
C GLU A 406 30.59 24.17 -3.96
N LEU A 407 29.70 23.80 -4.87
CA LEU A 407 30.03 23.03 -6.07
C LEU A 407 30.13 23.94 -7.29
N LYS A 408 30.80 23.45 -8.34
CA LYS A 408 30.75 24.15 -9.63
C LYS A 408 29.37 23.96 -10.22
N ASP A 409 28.84 24.98 -10.88
CA ASP A 409 27.56 24.87 -11.60
C ASP A 409 27.53 23.65 -12.52
N ASN A 410 26.47 22.86 -12.40
CA ASN A 410 26.23 21.73 -13.26
C ASN A 410 25.75 22.22 -14.64
N THR A 411 26.70 22.46 -15.53
CA THR A 411 26.47 22.98 -16.89
C THR A 411 26.15 21.90 -17.93
N LYS A 412 25.83 20.66 -17.52
CA LYS A 412 25.44 19.61 -18.47
C LYS A 412 24.23 20.05 -19.27
N THR A 413 24.31 19.91 -20.59
CA THR A 413 23.22 20.24 -21.50
C THR A 413 21.95 19.46 -21.17
N ILE A 414 20.83 20.17 -21.05
CA ILE A 414 19.50 19.59 -20.92
C ILE A 414 19.14 18.89 -22.23
N LYS A 415 18.70 17.64 -22.12
CA LYS A 415 18.22 16.84 -23.26
C LYS A 415 16.71 16.76 -23.20
N THR A 416 16.08 16.95 -24.35
CA THR A 416 14.68 16.59 -24.56
C THR A 416 14.58 15.11 -24.90
N TYR A 417 13.61 14.42 -24.32
CA TYR A 417 13.33 13.01 -24.60
C TYR A 417 12.01 12.86 -25.35
N ASN A 418 11.96 11.94 -26.30
CA ASN A 418 10.71 11.60 -27.00
C ASN A 418 9.93 10.56 -26.19
N ASN A 419 9.09 11.05 -25.27
CA ASN A 419 8.15 10.28 -24.46
C ASN A 419 6.71 10.38 -25.00
N SER A 420 6.49 10.71 -26.28
CA SER A 420 5.13 10.92 -26.82
C SER A 420 4.22 9.70 -26.70
N SER A 421 4.75 8.48 -26.52
CA SER A 421 3.93 7.32 -26.12
C SER A 421 3.24 7.50 -24.79
N ASP A 422 3.94 8.07 -23.83
CA ASP A 422 3.54 8.20 -22.44
C ASP A 422 2.67 9.45 -22.30
N GLU A 423 3.05 10.56 -22.94
CA GLU A 423 2.23 11.79 -23.04
C GLU A 423 0.87 11.52 -23.67
N ASN A 424 0.83 10.69 -24.71
CA ASN A 424 -0.45 10.32 -25.33
C ASN A 424 -1.26 9.37 -24.44
N LYS A 425 -0.65 8.69 -23.45
CA LYS A 425 -1.25 7.64 -22.61
C LYS A 425 -1.57 8.06 -21.18
N VAL A 426 -1.53 9.36 -20.83
CA VAL A 426 -1.79 9.83 -19.46
C VAL A 426 -3.17 9.34 -18.98
N SER A 427 -3.13 8.28 -18.18
CA SER A 427 -4.27 7.55 -17.65
C SER A 427 -3.73 6.67 -16.52
N GLY A 428 -4.02 7.06 -15.30
CA GLY A 428 -3.33 6.45 -14.17
C GLY A 428 -3.91 6.80 -12.81
N THR A 429 -4.62 7.91 -12.68
CA THR A 429 -5.27 8.28 -11.42
C THR A 429 -6.55 7.47 -11.24
N TRP A 430 -6.49 6.39 -10.46
CA TRP A 430 -7.67 5.60 -10.15
C TRP A 430 -8.18 6.04 -8.79
N SER A 431 -9.30 6.78 -8.74
CA SER A 431 -10.07 6.85 -7.49
C SER A 431 -10.44 5.42 -7.07
N ALA A 432 -10.69 5.12 -5.81
CA ALA A 432 -11.07 3.75 -5.48
C ALA A 432 -12.35 3.27 -6.18
N ALA A 433 -13.27 4.19 -6.48
CA ALA A 433 -14.39 3.88 -7.37
C ALA A 433 -13.92 3.54 -8.79
N GLY A 434 -12.95 4.29 -9.33
CA GLY A 434 -12.30 4.03 -10.61
C GLY A 434 -11.50 2.73 -10.64
N HIS A 435 -10.70 2.44 -9.61
CA HIS A 435 -9.97 1.20 -9.42
C HIS A 435 -10.97 0.04 -9.31
N GLN A 436 -11.94 0.12 -8.41
CA GLN A 436 -12.99 -0.89 -8.27
C GLN A 436 -13.78 -1.08 -9.57
N LYS A 437 -14.01 -0.01 -10.34
CA LYS A 437 -14.64 -0.08 -11.66
C LYS A 437 -13.74 -0.78 -12.68
N TYR A 438 -12.47 -0.39 -12.79
CA TYR A 438 -11.48 -1.04 -13.66
C TYR A 438 -11.42 -2.53 -13.35
N LEU A 439 -11.34 -2.87 -12.08
CA LEU A 439 -11.39 -4.23 -11.58
C LEU A 439 -12.65 -4.93 -12.05
N THR A 440 -13.82 -4.33 -11.80
CA THR A 440 -15.12 -4.91 -12.18
C THR A 440 -15.26 -5.10 -13.70
N ASP A 441 -14.82 -4.12 -14.49
CA ASP A 441 -14.79 -4.16 -15.97
C ASP A 441 -13.86 -5.29 -16.45
N ASN A 442 -12.77 -5.55 -15.73
CA ASN A 442 -11.85 -6.67 -15.94
C ASN A 442 -12.26 -7.95 -15.18
N GLY A 443 -13.53 -8.04 -14.76
CA GLY A 443 -14.12 -9.23 -14.15
C GLY A 443 -13.75 -9.47 -12.68
N VAL A 444 -13.13 -8.50 -12.01
CA VAL A 444 -12.69 -8.55 -10.61
C VAL A 444 -13.70 -7.91 -9.64
N ASN A 445 -14.21 -8.65 -8.64
CA ASN A 445 -15.04 -8.09 -7.57
C ASN A 445 -14.35 -8.28 -6.21
N ILE A 446 -13.61 -7.26 -5.77
CA ILE A 446 -12.84 -7.30 -4.53
C ILE A 446 -13.72 -7.42 -3.28
N PRO A 447 -14.80 -6.63 -3.09
CA PRO A 447 -15.57 -6.68 -1.85
C PRO A 447 -16.14 -8.07 -1.56
N ALA A 448 -16.66 -8.76 -2.59
CA ALA A 448 -17.16 -10.11 -2.42
C ALA A 448 -16.02 -11.11 -2.18
N MET A 449 -14.86 -10.95 -2.84
CA MET A 449 -13.68 -11.79 -2.65
C MET A 449 -13.07 -11.64 -1.26
N LYS A 450 -12.85 -10.41 -0.78
CA LYS A 450 -12.38 -10.11 0.59
C LYS A 450 -13.31 -10.74 1.63
N LYS A 451 -14.63 -10.53 1.48
CA LYS A 451 -15.63 -11.15 2.37
C LYS A 451 -15.56 -12.68 2.34
N GLY A 452 -15.23 -13.25 1.18
CA GLY A 452 -15.03 -14.68 1.03
C GLY A 452 -13.78 -15.19 1.74
N ALA A 453 -12.67 -14.46 1.65
CA ALA A 453 -11.40 -14.83 2.28
C ALA A 453 -11.54 -14.96 3.80
N ILE A 454 -12.09 -13.94 4.46
CA ILE A 454 -12.22 -13.94 5.93
C ILE A 454 -13.38 -14.82 6.46
N TYR A 455 -14.24 -15.34 5.58
CA TYR A 455 -15.48 -15.96 6.03
C TYR A 455 -15.24 -17.23 6.83
N ALA A 456 -14.23 -18.04 6.50
CA ALA A 456 -13.97 -19.31 7.19
C ALA A 456 -13.64 -19.13 8.69
N ASP A 457 -13.07 -17.99 9.07
CA ASP A 457 -12.74 -17.64 10.45
C ASP A 457 -13.86 -16.90 11.19
N SER A 458 -14.85 -16.41 10.46
CA SER A 458 -16.01 -15.75 11.06
C SER A 458 -16.85 -16.75 11.86
N ASP A 459 -17.41 -16.29 12.98
CA ASP A 459 -18.27 -17.12 13.83
C ASP A 459 -19.54 -17.58 13.07
N ASP A 460 -19.98 -16.80 12.08
CA ASP A 460 -21.17 -17.07 11.25
C ASP A 460 -20.99 -18.22 10.24
N SER A 461 -19.74 -18.68 10.04
CA SER A 461 -19.38 -19.73 9.08
C SER A 461 -19.67 -21.14 9.56
N GLY A 462 -19.58 -21.36 10.88
CA GLY A 462 -19.65 -22.68 11.50
C GLY A 462 -18.47 -23.61 11.17
N VAL A 463 -17.38 -23.08 10.60
CA VAL A 463 -16.18 -23.86 10.21
C VAL A 463 -14.87 -23.25 10.73
N LYS A 464 -14.94 -22.50 11.84
CA LYS A 464 -13.77 -21.95 12.53
C LYS A 464 -12.86 -23.05 13.07
N GLY A 465 -11.55 -22.84 13.06
CA GLY A 465 -10.58 -23.73 13.68
C GLY A 465 -9.99 -24.79 12.75
N MET A 466 -8.70 -24.65 12.46
CA MET A 466 -7.95 -25.45 11.49
C MET A 466 -7.94 -26.97 11.74
N THR A 467 -7.97 -27.41 13.00
CA THR A 467 -7.82 -28.83 13.33
C THR A 467 -9.08 -29.64 13.06
N GLU A 468 -10.25 -29.01 13.22
CA GLU A 468 -11.56 -29.61 12.96
C GLU A 468 -12.03 -29.36 11.52
N ASN A 469 -11.60 -28.23 10.95
CA ASN A 469 -12.00 -27.73 9.64
C ASN A 469 -10.82 -27.54 8.66
N PRO A 470 -9.88 -28.50 8.55
CA PRO A 470 -8.68 -28.35 7.72
C PRO A 470 -8.97 -28.10 6.23
N ASP A 471 -10.15 -28.50 5.77
CA ASP A 471 -10.61 -28.33 4.38
C ASP A 471 -10.73 -26.86 3.95
N PHE A 472 -10.85 -25.96 4.92
CA PHE A 472 -10.96 -24.52 4.73
C PHE A 472 -9.72 -23.77 5.22
N HIS A 473 -8.85 -24.42 6.00
CA HIS A 473 -7.70 -23.80 6.68
C HIS A 473 -6.37 -24.45 6.29
N GLY A 474 -6.29 -25.02 5.09
CA GLY A 474 -5.04 -25.50 4.48
C GLY A 474 -4.25 -26.57 5.26
N LEU A 475 -4.76 -27.12 6.35
CA LEU A 475 -4.06 -28.09 7.19
C LEU A 475 -4.13 -29.48 6.56
N TYR A 476 -2.99 -30.19 6.54
CA TYR A 476 -2.87 -31.51 5.91
C TYR A 476 -3.61 -32.65 6.64
N GLN A 477 -4.22 -32.38 7.80
CA GLN A 477 -4.83 -33.39 8.65
C GLN A 477 -5.98 -32.81 9.49
N ARG A 478 -7.09 -33.55 9.55
CA ARG A 478 -8.16 -33.34 10.54
C ARG A 478 -7.80 -34.07 11.82
N ARG A 479 -7.73 -33.36 12.93
CA ARG A 479 -7.37 -33.94 14.23
C ARG A 479 -8.62 -34.38 14.97
N HIS A 480 -8.76 -35.70 15.12
CA HIS A 480 -9.78 -36.39 15.93
C HIS A 480 -9.21 -37.76 16.33
N ALA A 481 -9.97 -38.56 17.08
CA ALA A 481 -9.60 -39.95 17.33
C ALA A 481 -9.39 -40.69 16.00
N GLY A 482 -8.14 -41.01 15.68
CA GLY A 482 -7.75 -41.68 14.43
C GLY A 482 -7.21 -40.79 13.30
N ASN A 483 -7.16 -39.46 13.46
CA ASN A 483 -6.59 -38.47 12.52
C ASN A 483 -6.83 -38.73 11.02
N GLU A 484 -7.70 -37.96 10.36
CA GLU A 484 -7.94 -38.09 8.92
C GLU A 484 -6.98 -37.20 8.10
N GLU A 485 -6.34 -37.76 7.07
CA GLU A 485 -5.54 -36.99 6.12
C GLU A 485 -6.42 -36.12 5.21
N VAL A 486 -6.02 -34.86 4.99
CA VAL A 486 -6.76 -33.89 4.17
C VAL A 486 -5.86 -33.33 3.07
N ASN A 487 -6.27 -33.54 1.83
CA ASN A 487 -5.61 -33.01 0.65
C ASN A 487 -6.10 -31.58 0.38
N TYR A 488 -5.37 -30.59 0.89
CA TYR A 488 -5.70 -29.17 0.72
C TYR A 488 -5.65 -28.71 -0.75
N LEU A 489 -4.84 -29.35 -1.63
CA LEU A 489 -4.85 -29.05 -3.08
C LEU A 489 -6.19 -29.44 -3.71
N ALA A 490 -6.76 -30.57 -3.28
CA ALA A 490 -8.06 -31.03 -3.75
C ALA A 490 -9.20 -30.15 -3.20
N SER A 491 -9.14 -29.73 -1.94
CA SER A 491 -10.10 -28.78 -1.35
C SER A 491 -10.09 -27.44 -2.08
N TYR A 492 -8.90 -26.87 -2.32
CA TYR A 492 -8.71 -25.67 -3.14
C TYR A 492 -9.34 -25.83 -4.53
N ARG A 493 -8.98 -26.92 -5.23
CA ARG A 493 -9.51 -27.22 -6.56
C ARG A 493 -11.03 -27.34 -6.56
N PHE A 494 -11.62 -27.94 -5.53
CA PHE A 494 -13.07 -28.07 -5.42
C PHE A 494 -13.75 -26.72 -5.29
N MET A 495 -13.24 -25.82 -4.44
CA MET A 495 -13.78 -24.48 -4.28
C MET A 495 -13.67 -23.65 -5.57
N ILE A 496 -12.52 -23.71 -6.26
CA ILE A 496 -12.35 -23.07 -7.58
C ILE A 496 -13.41 -23.56 -8.58
N LYS A 497 -13.66 -24.87 -8.66
CA LYS A 497 -14.70 -25.41 -9.54
C LYS A 497 -16.10 -24.92 -9.14
N ILE A 498 -16.42 -24.91 -7.85
CA ILE A 498 -17.70 -24.39 -7.34
C ILE A 498 -17.88 -22.93 -7.72
N GLY A 499 -16.85 -22.10 -7.50
CA GLY A 499 -16.87 -20.68 -7.87
C GLY A 499 -17.14 -20.49 -9.35
N ASN A 500 -16.44 -21.24 -10.21
CA ASN A 500 -16.66 -21.21 -11.65
C ASN A 500 -18.09 -21.60 -12.06
N GLU A 501 -18.69 -22.61 -11.43
CA GLU A 501 -20.09 -22.97 -11.71
C GLU A 501 -21.08 -21.90 -11.21
N TYR A 502 -20.81 -21.24 -10.08
CA TYR A 502 -21.58 -20.06 -9.65
C TYR A 502 -21.50 -18.93 -10.68
N GLY A 503 -20.32 -18.66 -11.25
CA GLY A 503 -20.15 -17.68 -12.32
C GLY A 503 -21.01 -17.97 -13.56
N LYS A 504 -21.29 -19.25 -13.82
CA LYS A 504 -22.18 -19.71 -14.91
C LYS A 504 -23.66 -19.74 -14.53
N GLY A 505 -24.03 -19.20 -13.37
CA GLY A 505 -25.42 -19.22 -12.86
C GLY A 505 -25.89 -20.56 -12.32
N LYS A 506 -24.98 -21.52 -12.13
CA LYS A 506 -25.27 -22.78 -11.45
C LYS A 506 -24.91 -22.65 -9.97
N THR A 507 -24.84 -23.77 -9.26
CA THR A 507 -24.51 -23.81 -7.84
C THR A 507 -23.45 -24.87 -7.53
N TYR A 508 -23.01 -24.93 -6.27
CA TYR A 508 -22.09 -25.96 -5.78
C TYR A 508 -22.54 -27.40 -6.09
N THR A 509 -23.84 -27.62 -6.32
CA THR A 509 -24.35 -28.96 -6.65
C THR A 509 -23.91 -29.47 -8.01
N ALA A 510 -23.48 -28.59 -8.92
CA ALA A 510 -23.03 -28.93 -10.27
C ALA A 510 -21.65 -29.57 -10.33
N VAL A 511 -20.88 -29.56 -9.23
CA VAL A 511 -19.55 -30.16 -9.16
C VAL A 511 -19.64 -31.50 -8.43
N SER A 512 -19.26 -32.58 -9.12
CA SER A 512 -19.26 -33.93 -8.54
C SER A 512 -17.93 -34.27 -7.88
N LYS A 513 -17.93 -35.19 -6.90
CA LYS A 513 -16.70 -35.68 -6.27
C LYS A 513 -15.76 -36.34 -7.31
N ALA A 514 -16.31 -37.03 -8.29
CA ALA A 514 -15.53 -37.70 -9.34
C ALA A 514 -14.67 -36.72 -10.16
N ASP A 515 -15.09 -35.44 -10.24
CA ASP A 515 -14.36 -34.39 -10.94
C ASP A 515 -13.18 -33.80 -10.14
N ILE A 516 -13.03 -34.21 -8.88
CA ILE A 516 -11.99 -33.75 -7.94
C ILE A 516 -11.19 -34.95 -7.39
N PRO A 517 -10.30 -35.55 -8.20
CA PRO A 517 -9.33 -36.52 -7.72
C PRO A 517 -8.58 -36.02 -6.47
N GLY A 518 -8.38 -36.89 -5.49
CA GLY A 518 -7.70 -36.58 -4.23
C GLY A 518 -8.56 -36.00 -3.10
N LEU A 519 -9.82 -35.63 -3.38
CA LEU A 519 -10.74 -35.13 -2.34
C LEU A 519 -11.34 -36.28 -1.52
N THR A 520 -11.27 -36.20 -0.19
CA THR A 520 -11.88 -37.22 0.70
C THR A 520 -13.41 -37.09 0.72
N ASP A 521 -14.11 -38.16 1.11
CA ASP A 521 -15.58 -38.11 1.28
C ASP A 521 -16.00 -37.11 2.36
N THR A 522 -15.23 -37.02 3.44
CA THR A 522 -15.46 -36.06 4.52
C THR A 522 -15.27 -34.64 4.01
N SER A 523 -14.16 -34.33 3.32
CA SER A 523 -13.91 -33.00 2.74
C SER A 523 -14.99 -32.59 1.76
N TYR A 524 -15.39 -33.50 0.86
CA TYR A 524 -16.48 -33.27 -0.09
C TYR A 524 -17.80 -32.92 0.62
N SER A 525 -18.17 -33.68 1.65
CA SER A 525 -19.41 -33.49 2.40
C SER A 525 -19.40 -32.19 3.22
N ARG A 526 -18.27 -31.85 3.85
CA ARG A 526 -18.13 -30.64 4.67
C ARG A 526 -18.16 -29.37 3.82
N ILE A 527 -17.40 -29.33 2.72
CA ILE A 527 -17.41 -28.18 1.80
C ILE A 527 -18.82 -27.96 1.24
N ARG A 528 -19.52 -29.03 0.84
CA ARG A 528 -20.92 -28.90 0.38
C ARG A 528 -21.88 -28.44 1.48
N SER A 529 -21.71 -28.89 2.72
CA SER A 529 -22.54 -28.46 3.85
C SER A 529 -22.35 -26.97 4.14
N MET A 530 -21.11 -26.50 4.13
CA MET A 530 -20.78 -25.08 4.26
C MET A 530 -21.43 -24.26 3.12
N MET A 531 -21.29 -24.70 1.87
CA MET A 531 -21.91 -24.04 0.71
C MET A 531 -23.45 -24.02 0.79
N ALA A 532 -24.06 -25.10 1.28
CA ALA A 532 -25.51 -25.18 1.49
C ALA A 532 -25.99 -24.20 2.57
N ASN A 533 -25.21 -23.99 3.63
CA ASN A 533 -25.52 -23.00 4.66
C ASN A 533 -25.31 -21.58 4.15
N LEU A 534 -24.22 -21.34 3.41
CA LEU A 534 -23.92 -20.07 2.77
C LEU A 534 -25.04 -19.62 1.83
N GLN A 535 -25.62 -20.52 1.03
CA GLN A 535 -26.77 -20.23 0.16
C GLN A 535 -28.02 -19.71 0.89
N LYS A 536 -28.16 -20.04 2.18
CA LYS A 536 -29.29 -19.59 3.01
C LYS A 536 -29.05 -18.19 3.58
N LYS A 537 -27.80 -17.72 3.61
CA LYS A 537 -27.44 -16.39 4.13
C LYS A 537 -27.98 -15.32 3.19
N SER A 538 -28.64 -14.31 3.76
CA SER A 538 -29.29 -13.23 3.01
C SER A 538 -28.32 -12.51 2.06
N PHE A 539 -27.11 -12.18 2.54
CA PHE A 539 -26.11 -11.49 1.74
C PHE A 539 -25.69 -12.30 0.50
N PHE A 540 -25.37 -13.58 0.68
CA PHE A 540 -24.88 -14.42 -0.41
C PHE A 540 -25.99 -14.79 -1.40
N LYS A 541 -27.22 -14.99 -0.90
CA LYS A 541 -28.39 -15.23 -1.75
C LYS A 541 -28.57 -14.09 -2.76
N ASN A 542 -28.42 -12.85 -2.31
CA ASN A 542 -28.63 -11.63 -3.09
C ASN A 542 -27.45 -11.26 -3.99
N TYR A 543 -26.31 -11.94 -3.87
CA TYR A 543 -25.17 -11.71 -4.76
C TYR A 543 -25.49 -12.11 -6.21
N SER A 544 -24.97 -11.31 -7.15
CA SER A 544 -24.88 -11.68 -8.57
C SER A 544 -24.03 -12.94 -8.73
N ASN A 545 -24.12 -13.59 -9.90
CA ASN A 545 -23.29 -14.76 -10.21
C ASN A 545 -21.78 -14.43 -10.15
N ALA A 546 -21.39 -13.22 -10.58
CA ALA A 546 -20.03 -12.72 -10.48
C ALA A 546 -19.57 -12.59 -9.02
N ASN A 547 -20.41 -12.00 -8.15
CA ASN A 547 -20.08 -11.84 -6.73
C ASN A 547 -20.04 -13.18 -6.00
N LYS A 548 -20.91 -14.14 -6.35
CA LYS A 548 -20.85 -15.51 -5.83
C LYS A 548 -19.56 -16.21 -6.24
N LYS A 549 -19.14 -16.08 -7.51
CA LYS A 549 -17.84 -16.59 -7.99
C LYS A 549 -16.71 -15.96 -7.20
N ALA A 550 -16.66 -14.62 -7.10
CA ALA A 550 -15.63 -13.89 -6.36
C ALA A 550 -15.52 -14.32 -4.89
N PHE A 551 -16.65 -14.43 -4.19
CA PHE A 551 -16.69 -14.88 -2.80
C PHE A 551 -16.11 -16.29 -2.61
N VAL A 552 -16.49 -17.24 -3.48
CA VAL A 552 -15.95 -18.60 -3.40
C VAL A 552 -14.47 -18.65 -3.79
N PHE A 553 -14.02 -17.79 -4.71
CA PHE A 553 -12.59 -17.64 -4.99
C PHE A 553 -11.83 -17.09 -3.78
N GLY A 554 -12.41 -16.16 -3.01
CA GLY A 554 -11.89 -15.71 -1.72
C GLY A 554 -11.74 -16.86 -0.70
N LEU A 555 -12.75 -17.72 -0.56
CA LEU A 555 -12.64 -18.93 0.28
C LEU A 555 -11.50 -19.86 -0.16
N ALA A 556 -11.38 -20.06 -1.48
CA ALA A 556 -10.32 -20.89 -2.04
C ALA A 556 -8.94 -20.26 -1.77
N MET A 557 -8.83 -18.94 -1.93
CA MET A 557 -7.65 -18.14 -1.67
C MET A 557 -7.21 -18.30 -0.20
N HIS A 558 -8.13 -18.13 0.76
CA HIS A 558 -7.89 -18.40 2.19
C HIS A 558 -7.35 -19.81 2.43
N THR A 559 -8.04 -20.83 1.92
CA THR A 559 -7.60 -22.24 2.10
C THR A 559 -6.19 -22.48 1.55
N ALA A 560 -5.87 -21.81 0.45
CA ALA A 560 -4.59 -21.97 -0.22
C ALA A 560 -3.45 -21.26 0.51
N THR A 561 -3.67 -20.03 0.98
CA THR A 561 -2.71 -19.27 1.79
C THR A 561 -2.46 -19.95 3.14
N ASP A 562 -3.51 -20.49 3.76
CA ASP A 562 -3.43 -21.19 5.04
C ASP A 562 -2.63 -22.50 4.97
N ALA A 563 -2.49 -23.10 3.78
CA ALA A 563 -1.61 -24.26 3.64
C ALA A 563 -0.15 -23.88 3.95
N PHE A 564 0.23 -22.64 3.65
CA PHE A 564 1.52 -22.09 4.02
C PHE A 564 1.59 -21.74 5.51
N ALA A 565 0.45 -21.49 6.17
CA ALA A 565 0.37 -21.25 7.59
C ALA A 565 0.45 -22.50 8.45
N HIS A 566 -0.28 -23.54 8.04
CA HIS A 566 -0.63 -24.63 8.92
C HIS A 566 -0.06 -25.98 8.48
N SER A 567 0.41 -26.08 7.24
CA SER A 567 1.05 -27.29 6.70
C SER A 567 2.55 -27.13 6.45
N THR A 568 3.17 -26.05 6.93
CA THR A 568 4.60 -25.79 6.75
C THR A 568 5.44 -26.17 7.95
N PHE A 569 6.65 -26.64 7.67
CA PHE A 569 7.63 -27.09 8.64
C PHE A 569 8.98 -26.50 8.32
N LEU A 570 9.69 -26.01 9.34
CA LEU A 570 11.05 -25.51 9.23
C LEU A 570 12.04 -26.54 9.77
N TYR A 571 13.20 -26.68 9.13
CA TYR A 571 14.28 -27.52 9.66
C TYR A 571 15.10 -26.76 10.70
N GLN A 572 15.01 -27.19 11.97
CA GLN A 572 15.79 -26.68 13.09
C GLN A 572 16.14 -27.85 14.03
N ASN A 573 17.27 -28.51 13.80
CA ASN A 573 17.65 -29.77 14.49
C ASN A 573 16.54 -30.85 14.40
N GLY A 574 15.84 -30.87 13.26
CA GLY A 574 14.61 -31.65 13.04
C GLY A 574 13.52 -30.80 12.40
N TRP A 575 12.52 -31.45 11.79
CA TRP A 575 11.40 -30.74 11.17
C TRP A 575 10.36 -30.35 12.22
N LYS A 576 10.13 -29.06 12.40
CA LYS A 576 9.20 -28.48 13.38
C LYS A 576 8.11 -27.68 12.69
N ALA A 577 6.86 -27.79 13.17
CA ALA A 577 5.75 -27.04 12.58
C ALA A 577 5.93 -25.54 12.85
N ILE A 578 5.64 -24.71 11.86
CA ILE A 578 5.59 -23.25 12.04
C ILE A 578 4.23 -22.90 12.65
N THR A 579 4.21 -22.04 13.67
CA THR A 579 2.98 -21.67 14.39
C THR A 579 2.85 -20.16 14.58
N HIS A 580 1.66 -19.70 14.95
CA HIS A 580 1.35 -18.26 15.07
C HIS A 580 1.90 -17.66 16.36
N LYS A 581 1.64 -18.28 17.52
CA LYS A 581 1.99 -17.71 18.84
C LYS A 581 2.57 -18.70 19.86
N ASP A 582 2.47 -20.02 19.60
CA ASP A 582 2.89 -21.06 20.54
C ASP A 582 3.70 -22.16 19.83
N GLY A 583 4.95 -22.40 20.25
CA GLY A 583 5.79 -23.47 19.70
C GLY A 583 7.27 -23.13 19.70
N GLU A 584 8.09 -24.07 19.22
CA GLU A 584 9.54 -23.86 19.07
C GLU A 584 9.89 -23.00 17.85
N VAL A 585 8.98 -22.89 16.87
CA VAL A 585 9.11 -22.04 15.68
C VAL A 585 7.85 -21.18 15.53
N ILE A 586 7.97 -19.90 15.87
CA ILE A 586 6.87 -18.92 15.90
C ILE A 586 6.92 -17.95 14.71
N GLY A 587 5.90 -17.11 14.57
CA GLY A 587 5.87 -16.03 13.57
C GLY A 587 5.38 -16.50 12.21
N ALA A 588 4.36 -17.36 12.19
CA ALA A 588 3.70 -17.79 10.96
C ALA A 588 3.35 -16.59 10.05
N ASP A 589 2.72 -15.56 10.61
CA ASP A 589 2.23 -14.40 9.85
C ASP A 589 3.25 -13.26 9.80
N ASP A 590 4.41 -13.45 10.43
CA ASP A 590 5.44 -12.43 10.49
C ASP A 590 6.35 -12.55 9.25
N SER A 591 6.16 -11.63 8.30
CA SER A 591 6.94 -11.56 7.06
C SER A 591 8.42 -11.26 7.30
N SER A 592 8.79 -10.71 8.47
CA SER A 592 10.18 -10.51 8.87
C SER A 592 10.85 -11.82 9.32
N VAL A 593 10.05 -12.78 9.81
CA VAL A 593 10.52 -14.08 10.29
C VAL A 593 10.43 -15.16 9.21
N GLN A 594 9.37 -15.17 8.41
CA GLN A 594 9.08 -16.19 7.38
C GLN A 594 8.87 -15.59 5.98
N LYS A 595 9.76 -14.68 5.56
CA LYS A 595 9.66 -13.89 4.31
C LYS A 595 9.24 -14.70 3.07
N ARG A 596 9.91 -15.82 2.77
CA ARG A 596 9.62 -16.62 1.56
C ARG A 596 8.27 -17.34 1.62
N ARG A 597 7.84 -17.77 2.82
CA ARG A 597 6.51 -18.36 3.02
C ARG A 597 5.43 -17.33 2.71
N PHE A 598 5.58 -16.12 3.23
CA PHE A 598 4.70 -14.99 2.96
C PHE A 598 4.63 -14.67 1.47
N THR A 599 5.79 -14.56 0.80
CA THR A 599 5.87 -14.42 -0.67
C THR A 599 5.08 -15.50 -1.41
N MET A 600 5.11 -16.74 -0.94
CA MET A 600 4.40 -17.82 -1.61
C MET A 600 2.88 -17.79 -1.37
N ALA A 601 2.45 -17.48 -0.15
CA ALA A 601 1.03 -17.25 0.15
C ALA A 601 0.46 -16.15 -0.76
N TYR A 602 1.17 -15.04 -0.91
CA TYR A 602 0.79 -14.00 -1.86
C TYR A 602 0.75 -14.49 -3.31
N ARG A 603 1.76 -15.25 -3.75
CA ARG A 603 1.80 -15.75 -5.15
C ARG A 603 0.59 -16.61 -5.47
N ILE A 604 0.18 -17.45 -4.53
CA ILE A 604 -1.01 -18.26 -4.75
C ILE A 604 -2.28 -17.40 -4.78
N GLU A 605 -2.34 -16.34 -3.99
CA GLU A 605 -3.39 -15.34 -4.05
C GLU A 605 -3.46 -14.68 -5.45
N ARG A 606 -2.30 -14.28 -6.01
CA ARG A 606 -2.22 -13.68 -7.34
C ARG A 606 -2.68 -14.67 -8.40
N ASN A 607 -2.24 -15.92 -8.28
CA ASN A 607 -2.57 -16.99 -9.20
C ASN A 607 -4.08 -17.30 -9.18
N ASN A 608 -4.68 -17.32 -7.99
CA ASN A 608 -6.13 -17.43 -7.79
C ASN A 608 -6.86 -16.26 -8.47
N LEU A 609 -6.38 -15.04 -8.30
CA LEU A 609 -6.94 -13.86 -8.96
C LEU A 609 -6.82 -13.92 -10.49
N TYR A 610 -5.65 -14.26 -11.03
CA TYR A 610 -5.46 -14.42 -12.47
C TYR A 610 -6.36 -15.52 -13.04
N ARG A 611 -6.58 -16.59 -12.27
CA ARG A 611 -7.57 -17.61 -12.62
C ARG A 611 -9.00 -17.07 -12.59
N TYR A 612 -9.34 -16.24 -11.61
CA TYR A 612 -10.64 -15.58 -11.52
C TYR A 612 -10.90 -14.70 -12.75
N GLN A 613 -9.88 -13.95 -13.19
CA GLN A 613 -9.87 -13.11 -14.39
C GLN A 613 -9.83 -13.90 -15.71
N GLY A 614 -9.58 -15.21 -15.67
CA GLY A 614 -9.44 -16.05 -16.86
C GLY A 614 -8.05 -16.00 -17.53
N LYS A 615 -7.10 -15.22 -16.98
CA LYS A 615 -5.69 -15.14 -17.42
C LYS A 615 -4.91 -16.46 -17.26
N ARG A 616 -5.45 -17.43 -16.50
CA ARG A 616 -4.89 -18.79 -16.31
C ARG A 616 -5.89 -19.91 -16.59
N SER A 617 -6.78 -19.71 -17.56
CA SER A 617 -7.81 -20.71 -17.90
C SER A 617 -7.24 -21.98 -18.56
N ASP A 618 -6.09 -21.85 -19.20
CA ASP A 618 -5.26 -22.88 -19.82
C ASP A 618 -4.43 -23.69 -18.82
N VAL A 619 -4.07 -23.09 -17.68
CA VAL A 619 -3.24 -23.74 -16.67
C VAL A 619 -4.09 -24.50 -15.64
N ALA A 620 -3.73 -25.74 -15.32
CA ALA A 620 -4.46 -26.54 -14.34
C ALA A 620 -4.44 -25.90 -12.93
N VAL A 621 -5.58 -25.95 -12.23
CA VAL A 621 -5.84 -25.22 -10.96
C VAL A 621 -4.75 -25.39 -9.90
N CYS A 622 -4.24 -26.61 -9.71
CA CYS A 622 -3.23 -26.83 -8.68
C CYS A 622 -1.86 -26.21 -9.02
N HIS A 623 -1.58 -25.83 -10.28
CA HIS A 623 -0.37 -25.06 -10.64
C HIS A 623 -0.35 -23.68 -9.98
N ASP A 624 -1.45 -23.23 -9.35
CA ASP A 624 -1.46 -21.99 -8.59
C ASP A 624 -0.53 -22.04 -7.36
N PHE A 625 -0.21 -23.24 -6.86
CA PHE A 625 0.82 -23.48 -5.83
C PHE A 625 2.25 -23.54 -6.41
N HIS A 626 2.44 -23.28 -7.71
CA HIS A 626 3.73 -23.26 -8.40
C HIS A 626 3.93 -21.92 -9.13
N ALA A 627 5.18 -21.43 -9.16
CA ALA A 627 5.54 -20.21 -9.86
C ALA A 627 5.80 -20.50 -11.35
N ALA A 628 5.08 -19.83 -12.24
CA ALA A 628 5.39 -19.90 -13.67
C ALA A 628 6.76 -19.23 -13.91
N GLY A 629 7.70 -19.95 -14.54
CA GLY A 629 9.05 -19.47 -14.81
C GLY A 629 10.12 -19.87 -13.78
N ASP A 630 9.75 -20.55 -12.69
CA ASP A 630 10.70 -21.12 -11.71
C ASP A 630 11.18 -22.51 -12.17
N THR A 631 12.14 -22.52 -13.10
CA THR A 631 12.62 -23.75 -13.76
C THR A 631 13.61 -24.56 -12.90
N ASP A 632 14.18 -23.95 -11.86
CA ASP A 632 15.22 -24.55 -11.01
C ASP A 632 14.83 -24.70 -9.53
N GLY A 633 13.69 -24.14 -9.10
CA GLY A 633 13.24 -24.19 -7.71
C GLY A 633 13.97 -23.23 -6.78
N SER A 634 14.80 -22.33 -7.32
CA SER A 634 15.62 -21.36 -6.58
C SER A 634 14.80 -20.47 -5.65
N TYR A 635 13.51 -20.26 -5.97
CA TYR A 635 12.60 -19.49 -5.13
C TYR A 635 12.27 -20.15 -3.78
N TYR A 636 12.51 -21.45 -3.61
CA TYR A 636 12.30 -22.19 -2.34
C TYR A 636 13.59 -22.51 -1.59
N VAL A 637 14.74 -22.12 -2.15
CA VAL A 637 16.07 -22.38 -1.61
C VAL A 637 16.63 -21.09 -1.01
N ASP A 638 16.73 -21.04 0.32
CA ASP A 638 17.49 -20.00 1.01
C ASP A 638 18.94 -20.46 1.17
N ASP A 639 19.85 -19.83 0.42
CA ASP A 639 21.30 -20.08 0.54
C ASP A 639 21.87 -19.45 1.83
N SER A 640 21.16 -18.48 2.42
CA SER A 640 21.59 -17.89 3.69
C SER A 640 21.08 -18.72 4.88
N ALA A 641 21.94 -19.64 5.33
CA ALA A 641 21.84 -20.38 6.60
C ALA A 641 20.88 -21.59 6.69
N ASN A 642 20.66 -22.35 5.61
CA ASN A 642 20.01 -23.68 5.66
C ASN A 642 18.57 -23.72 6.24
N LYS A 643 17.81 -22.61 6.18
CA LYS A 643 16.44 -22.52 6.69
C LYS A 643 15.41 -22.85 5.60
N TYR A 644 15.36 -24.12 5.19
CA TYR A 644 14.33 -24.60 4.25
C TYR A 644 13.01 -24.84 4.99
N TYR A 645 11.92 -24.22 4.55
CA TYR A 645 10.58 -24.68 4.92
C TYR A 645 10.08 -25.71 3.90
N ARG A 646 9.31 -26.69 4.37
CA ARG A 646 8.66 -27.70 3.53
C ARG A 646 7.18 -27.78 3.85
N ILE A 647 6.39 -28.20 2.89
CA ILE A 647 4.94 -28.33 2.99
C ILE A 647 4.56 -29.81 3.07
N ALA A 648 3.74 -30.14 4.07
CA ALA A 648 3.33 -31.50 4.32
C ALA A 648 2.57 -32.10 3.13
N ASN A 649 3.07 -33.23 2.66
CA ASN A 649 2.42 -34.13 1.71
C ASN A 649 2.08 -33.50 0.33
N ILE A 650 2.63 -32.33 -0.02
CA ILE A 650 2.29 -31.63 -1.27
C ILE A 650 2.57 -32.46 -2.54
N SER A 651 3.65 -33.25 -2.58
CA SER A 651 3.93 -34.15 -3.71
C SER A 651 2.90 -35.26 -3.82
N LYS A 652 2.55 -35.89 -2.68
CA LYS A 652 1.53 -36.93 -2.61
C LYS A 652 0.18 -36.37 -3.09
N TYR A 653 -0.17 -35.18 -2.62
CA TYR A 653 -1.41 -34.51 -2.99
C TYR A 653 -1.45 -34.15 -4.47
N ALA A 654 -0.35 -33.70 -5.04
CA ALA A 654 -0.19 -33.44 -6.47
C ALA A 654 -0.43 -34.68 -7.34
N THR A 655 0.12 -35.83 -6.93
CA THR A 655 -0.16 -37.11 -7.60
C THR A 655 -1.63 -37.47 -7.52
N GLN A 656 -2.25 -37.32 -6.35
CA GLN A 656 -3.68 -37.64 -6.15
C GLN A 656 -4.60 -36.76 -7.00
N VAL A 657 -4.28 -35.48 -7.18
CA VAL A 657 -5.05 -34.56 -8.05
C VAL A 657 -4.73 -34.73 -9.55
N LYS A 658 -3.79 -35.63 -9.89
CA LYS A 658 -3.33 -35.97 -11.25
C LYS A 658 -2.61 -34.82 -11.98
N ILE A 659 -1.70 -34.12 -11.31
CA ILE A 659 -0.78 -33.20 -12.00
C ILE A 659 0.20 -34.03 -12.83
N THR A 660 0.42 -33.61 -14.07
CA THR A 660 1.31 -34.28 -15.05
C THR A 660 2.46 -33.39 -15.52
N ASP A 661 2.45 -32.10 -15.19
CA ASP A 661 3.52 -31.18 -15.55
C ASP A 661 4.80 -31.53 -14.77
N GLU A 662 5.86 -31.89 -15.49
CA GLU A 662 7.12 -32.35 -14.90
C GLU A 662 7.81 -31.27 -14.07
N ASN A 663 7.72 -30.00 -14.47
CA ASN A 663 8.30 -28.89 -13.71
C ASN A 663 7.57 -28.69 -12.40
N VAL A 664 6.23 -28.76 -12.41
CA VAL A 664 5.42 -28.66 -11.19
C VAL A 664 5.67 -29.85 -10.26
N ILE A 665 5.77 -31.07 -10.81
CA ILE A 665 6.05 -32.28 -10.02
C ILE A 665 7.44 -32.19 -9.38
N LYS A 666 8.46 -31.82 -10.17
CA LYS A 666 9.83 -31.60 -9.68
C LYS A 666 9.83 -30.56 -8.58
N HIS A 667 9.16 -29.44 -8.81
CA HIS A 667 9.01 -28.36 -7.85
C HIS A 667 8.39 -28.85 -6.53
N TYR A 668 7.22 -29.49 -6.57
CA TYR A 668 6.61 -30.02 -5.35
C TYR A 668 7.47 -31.06 -4.65
N GLY A 669 8.21 -31.88 -5.40
CA GLY A 669 9.22 -32.78 -4.84
C GLY A 669 10.24 -32.07 -3.96
N MET A 670 10.73 -30.91 -4.39
CA MET A 670 11.73 -30.13 -3.65
C MET A 670 11.18 -29.59 -2.32
N ILE A 671 9.92 -29.17 -2.31
CA ILE A 671 9.30 -28.50 -1.16
C ILE A 671 8.49 -29.44 -0.27
N ASN A 672 8.46 -30.74 -0.57
CA ASN A 672 7.64 -31.71 0.13
C ASN A 672 8.32 -32.28 1.39
N ILE A 673 7.54 -32.37 2.47
CA ILE A 673 7.82 -33.21 3.63
C ILE A 673 6.72 -34.24 3.80
N SER A 674 7.08 -35.52 3.96
CA SER A 674 6.12 -36.58 4.27
C SER A 674 5.76 -36.54 5.76
N ARG A 675 4.47 -36.41 6.08
CA ARG A 675 3.95 -36.28 7.44
C ARG A 675 2.78 -37.21 7.71
#